data_AF-A0A7G9SSS0-F1
#
_entry.id   AF-A0A7G9SSS0-F1
#
_cell.length_a   1.000
_cell.length_b   1.000
_cell.length_c   1.000
_cell.angle_alpha   90.00
_cell.angle_beta   90.00
_cell.angle_gamma   90.00
#
_symmetry.space_group_name_H-M   'P 1'
#
loop_
_entity.id
_entity.type
_entity.pdbx_description
1 polymer ?
#
loop_
_entity_poly.entity_id
_entity_poly.type
_entity_poly.pdbx_seq_one_letter_code
_entity_poly.pdbx_strand_id
1 'polypeptide(L)'
;MDAERWQRLSPLLDALLELTPEQRSEHLAALRREDAALADELAGLLAMEADDEDFLSEPVVELPTGARPGARIGPYRLDRLIGEGGMGQVWLSARADGLYERKVALKLLRPGLADPRLRQRFDREREILARFAHPHIARLLDAGIDKDGQPYLALEYVEGEPLTDYCRTRQLDIAARLDLFRQVCEAVSHAHANLIVHRDLKPSNILVTPAGHVRLLDFGIAKLLDVDPLPVEQTRTGVRTFTLHYAAPEQIRGEPVTTMTDVYSLGVVLYELLTGSKPYRLKRQTDAEWEEAILDGEPLKPSQVAARASEACIRPYTPPRLARALSGDLDNIVLKALRKRPEQRYVSAEALSQDLLSYLRGRPVSARGEGMAYRSRKYLHRHRWTIGAATAVLAVLFTALGVVGWQAQRAMREAGRAQAMQGFVADLFESAGTSSASEPIDLRKLLDMGIVRGERSLVRQPQARAELYGVVARLRLGLGDYREANTLLDKQEILLANLPDAPVSLRLEAATLRGNAYRQLGNLPGCLQAMQRMEDAARREEERLPPQVAAFYSQQGRCHQELDQSTLANRLYMRSLQLRRKEGDNVGVAENLLDIAKMHAADGAPEAAVPILADALADLRRKVGDRHPLVIDMLRSLCALDRATDQLDDAVRHCRESQALAEDLHGRDHRASVDANRQLAALYVDLGRFSQAESIFLQTFGWMRTRLDRNHPDLARAYNSLAIVAWERGDIDRALDLQRQAVAGWKTGRNEGMTSYGVFNLAMILHSAGRDSEALPAVREARALRAKQFGDSHELVGDSDHLLGEILAALGEKEAARTRLQQAVRLTLAGYGPDHSHTRRAEISLARLRANEGAPDALLQLTAYGQAGSGDIEQRKAAWLARAYAAEVECKTQPIAARASLDAVLTEMQLVLPEGGAIPREIAAIRKACTL
;
A
#
# COMPACT_ATOMS: atom_id res chain seq x y z
N MET A 1 1.29 107.15 6.50
CA MET A 1 2.72 107.53 6.41
C MET A 1 3.07 107.64 4.93
N ASP A 2 3.85 108.63 4.49
CA ASP A 2 4.27 108.69 3.07
C ASP A 2 5.40 107.65 2.79
N ALA A 3 5.58 107.29 1.51
CA ALA A 3 6.48 106.21 1.11
C ALA A 3 7.98 106.52 1.31
N GLU A 4 8.37 107.80 1.20
CA GLU A 4 9.76 108.24 1.34
C GLU A 4 10.17 108.24 2.83
N ARG A 5 9.22 108.59 3.71
CA ARG A 5 9.36 108.57 5.16
C ARG A 5 9.37 107.15 5.72
N TRP A 6 8.60 106.22 5.14
CA TRP A 6 8.68 104.80 5.49
C TRP A 6 10.01 104.16 5.07
N GLN A 7 10.54 104.50 3.89
CA GLN A 7 11.87 104.03 3.45
C GLN A 7 13.00 104.41 4.41
N ARG A 8 12.84 105.53 5.13
CA ARG A 8 13.83 106.01 6.09
C ARG A 8 13.65 105.39 7.49
N LEU A 9 12.42 105.04 7.87
CA LEU A 9 12.08 104.43 9.17
C LEU A 9 12.26 102.90 9.18
N SER A 10 11.91 102.21 8.10
CA SER A 10 11.90 100.75 8.01
C SER A 10 13.26 100.09 8.36
N PRO A 11 14.42 100.54 7.84
CA PRO A 11 15.70 99.92 8.17
C PRO A 11 16.09 100.11 9.64
N LEU A 12 15.70 101.24 10.24
CA LEU A 12 15.98 101.55 11.65
C LEU A 12 15.06 100.75 12.57
N LEU A 13 13.80 100.55 12.16
CA LEU A 13 12.85 99.70 12.88
C LEU A 13 13.30 98.23 12.86
N ASP A 14 13.69 97.71 11.69
CA ASP A 14 14.19 96.34 11.54
C ASP A 14 15.45 96.11 12.39
N ALA A 15 16.40 97.05 12.39
CA ALA A 15 17.59 96.96 13.21
C ALA A 15 17.28 97.00 14.73
N LEU A 16 16.25 97.76 15.15
CA LEU A 16 15.83 97.81 16.56
C LEU A 16 15.11 96.52 16.98
N LEU A 17 14.36 95.87 16.08
CA LEU A 17 13.65 94.62 16.33
C LEU A 17 14.61 93.43 16.58
N GLU A 18 15.78 93.44 15.97
CA GLU A 18 16.81 92.40 16.17
C GLU A 18 17.62 92.55 17.48
N LEU A 19 17.55 93.70 18.16
CA LEU A 19 18.26 93.97 19.40
C LEU A 19 17.49 93.52 20.65
N THR A 20 18.22 93.18 21.74
CA THR A 20 17.59 92.82 23.02
C THR A 20 16.88 94.03 23.64
N PRO A 21 15.89 93.84 24.54
CA PRO A 21 15.13 94.96 25.11
C PRO A 21 15.99 96.04 25.79
N GLU A 22 17.07 95.64 26.47
CA GLU A 22 18.00 96.57 27.13
C GLU A 22 18.81 97.37 26.09
N GLN A 23 19.30 96.70 25.04
CA GLN A 23 20.08 97.33 23.95
C GLN A 23 19.21 98.23 23.08
N ARG A 24 17.97 97.82 22.80
CA ARG A 24 16.95 98.58 22.06
C ARG A 24 16.62 99.89 22.79
N SER A 25 16.47 99.82 24.12
CA SER A 25 16.22 100.99 24.96
C SER A 25 17.41 101.97 24.98
N GLU A 26 18.63 101.44 25.03
CA GLU A 26 19.86 102.25 25.00
C GLU A 26 20.09 102.90 23.62
N HIS A 27 19.79 102.18 22.54
CA HIS A 27 19.86 102.69 21.16
C HIS A 27 18.79 103.74 20.87
N LEU A 28 17.55 103.54 21.35
CA LEU A 28 16.49 104.56 21.29
C LEU A 28 16.84 105.79 22.12
N ALA A 29 17.51 105.65 23.26
CA ALA A 29 17.97 106.78 24.06
C ALA A 29 19.16 107.54 23.44
N ALA A 30 19.98 106.86 22.64
CA ALA A 30 20.99 107.50 21.79
C ALA A 30 20.32 108.25 20.63
N LEU A 31 19.41 107.61 19.90
CA LEU A 31 18.68 108.21 18.78
C LEU A 31 17.85 109.42 19.24
N ARG A 32 17.22 109.35 20.42
CA ARG A 32 16.40 110.44 20.97
C ARG A 32 17.22 111.69 21.32
N ARG A 33 18.53 111.56 21.49
CA ARG A 33 19.45 112.72 21.66
C ARG A 33 19.79 113.39 20.34
N GLU A 34 19.73 112.66 19.22
CA GLU A 34 20.03 113.16 17.88
C GLU A 34 18.78 113.66 17.14
N ASP A 35 17.68 112.90 17.22
CA ASP A 35 16.37 113.24 16.67
C ASP A 35 15.26 112.67 17.56
N ALA A 36 14.74 113.53 18.44
CA ALA A 36 13.73 113.14 19.42
C ALA A 36 12.40 112.72 18.75
N ALA A 37 12.02 113.36 17.65
CA ALA A 37 10.76 113.06 16.96
C ALA A 37 10.82 111.69 16.28
N LEU A 38 11.96 111.36 15.65
CA LEU A 38 12.17 110.06 15.03
C LEU A 38 12.21 108.93 16.06
N ALA A 39 12.87 109.17 17.20
CA ALA A 39 12.94 108.18 18.27
C ALA A 39 11.59 107.95 18.98
N ASP A 40 10.77 109.00 19.14
CA ASP A 40 9.41 108.88 19.65
C ASP A 40 8.51 108.09 18.67
N GLU A 41 8.65 108.35 17.36
CA GLU A 41 7.88 107.66 16.31
C GLU A 41 8.27 106.18 16.21
N LEU A 42 9.56 105.84 16.29
CA LEU A 42 10.05 104.45 16.35
C LEU A 42 9.65 103.75 17.66
N ALA A 43 9.70 104.44 18.80
CA ALA A 43 9.23 103.89 20.06
C ALA A 43 7.71 103.64 20.05
N GLY A 44 6.94 104.50 19.40
CA GLY A 44 5.50 104.31 19.19
C GLY A 44 5.21 103.09 18.33
N LEU A 45 5.92 102.91 17.23
CA LEU A 45 5.78 101.73 16.36
C LEU A 45 6.18 100.43 17.07
N LEU A 46 7.24 100.44 17.89
CA LEU A 46 7.64 99.29 18.70
C LEU A 46 6.65 98.98 19.84
N ALA A 47 5.99 100.00 20.40
CA ALA A 47 4.96 99.79 21.41
C ALA A 47 3.68 99.17 20.83
N MET A 48 3.42 99.36 19.53
CA MET A 48 2.29 98.73 18.83
C MET A 48 2.52 97.23 18.54
N GLU A 49 3.75 96.72 18.69
CA GLU A 49 4.08 95.29 18.57
C GLU A 49 3.75 94.49 19.85
N ALA A 50 3.71 95.13 21.02
CA ALA A 50 3.55 94.43 22.29
C ALA A 50 2.13 93.87 22.52
N ASP A 51 1.12 94.30 21.74
CA ASP A 51 -0.30 93.99 21.98
C ASP A 51 -1.05 93.33 20.80
N ASP A 52 -0.43 93.06 19.64
CA ASP A 52 -1.13 92.32 18.56
C ASP A 52 -0.18 91.62 17.56
N GLU A 53 -0.19 90.27 17.53
CA GLU A 53 0.65 89.41 16.65
C GLU A 53 0.19 89.39 15.17
N ASP A 54 -0.86 90.15 14.79
CA ASP A 54 -1.50 90.04 13.47
C ASP A 54 -1.56 91.35 12.67
N PHE A 55 -0.70 92.34 12.98
CA PHE A 55 -0.73 93.66 12.34
C PHE A 55 -0.26 93.69 10.86
N LEU A 56 0.38 92.64 10.34
CA LEU A 56 0.92 92.59 8.97
C LEU A 56 0.25 91.57 8.03
N SER A 57 -0.90 90.99 8.40
CA SER A 57 -1.57 89.94 7.61
C SER A 57 -2.71 90.43 6.69
N GLU A 58 -3.00 91.74 6.61
CA GLU A 58 -3.95 92.29 5.64
C GLU A 58 -3.27 92.77 4.34
N PRO A 59 -3.60 92.21 3.16
CA PRO A 59 -3.18 92.79 1.89
C PRO A 59 -4.02 94.04 1.56
N VAL A 60 -3.34 95.19 1.44
CA VAL A 60 -3.89 96.46 0.93
C VAL A 60 -4.04 96.37 -0.59
N VAL A 61 -5.17 95.84 -1.09
CA VAL A 61 -5.63 96.00 -2.49
C VAL A 61 -7.16 95.98 -2.55
N GLU A 62 -7.77 97.03 -3.13
CA GLU A 62 -9.23 97.24 -3.22
C GLU A 62 -9.98 96.12 -3.97
N LEU A 63 -11.08 95.65 -3.37
CA LEU A 63 -12.07 94.73 -3.93
C LEU A 63 -12.90 95.39 -5.05
N PRO A 64 -13.48 94.64 -6.01
CA PRO A 64 -14.32 95.21 -7.06
C PRO A 64 -15.53 95.96 -6.48
N THR A 65 -15.50 97.28 -6.56
CA THR A 65 -16.51 98.23 -6.07
C THR A 65 -17.76 98.18 -6.95
N GLY A 66 -18.68 97.25 -6.68
CA GLY A 66 -20.00 97.24 -7.34
C GLY A 66 -20.89 96.01 -7.19
N ALA A 67 -20.36 94.85 -6.79
CA ALA A 67 -21.14 93.62 -6.67
C ALA A 67 -21.96 93.56 -5.36
N ARG A 68 -23.28 93.70 -5.44
CA ARG A 68 -24.22 93.58 -4.31
C ARG A 68 -25.44 92.75 -4.72
N PRO A 69 -26.17 92.12 -3.77
CA PRO A 69 -27.44 91.47 -4.08
C PRO A 69 -28.38 92.43 -4.83
N GLY A 70 -28.98 91.96 -5.93
CA GLY A 70 -29.85 92.72 -6.82
C GLY A 70 -29.14 93.47 -7.95
N ALA A 71 -27.81 93.62 -7.93
CA ALA A 71 -27.06 94.27 -9.01
C ALA A 71 -27.15 93.45 -10.31
N ARG A 72 -27.10 94.12 -11.47
CA ARG A 72 -27.08 93.47 -12.78
C ARG A 72 -25.66 93.54 -13.37
N ILE A 73 -25.12 92.38 -13.75
CA ILE A 73 -23.85 92.24 -14.47
C ILE A 73 -24.14 91.46 -15.75
N GLY A 74 -24.02 92.11 -16.91
CA GLY A 74 -24.46 91.54 -18.18
C GLY A 74 -25.96 91.18 -18.15
N PRO A 75 -26.39 90.02 -18.68
CA PRO A 75 -27.79 89.59 -18.62
C PRO A 75 -28.20 88.98 -17.26
N TYR A 76 -27.35 89.02 -16.24
CA TYR A 76 -27.56 88.33 -14.97
C TYR A 76 -27.80 89.31 -13.82
N ARG A 77 -28.73 88.94 -12.93
CA ARG A 77 -28.96 89.60 -11.65
C ARG A 77 -28.30 88.78 -10.54
N LEU A 78 -27.46 89.42 -9.74
CA LEU A 78 -26.81 88.81 -8.58
C LEU A 78 -27.85 88.57 -7.48
N ASP A 79 -27.99 87.35 -6.99
CA ASP A 79 -28.92 87.02 -5.91
C ASP A 79 -28.18 86.90 -4.56
N ARG A 80 -27.18 86.01 -4.47
CA ARG A 80 -26.44 85.75 -3.22
C ARG A 80 -24.99 85.38 -3.49
N LEU A 81 -24.04 85.91 -2.72
CA LEU A 81 -22.64 85.50 -2.79
C LEU A 81 -22.51 84.01 -2.37
N ILE A 82 -21.93 83.19 -3.24
CA ILE A 82 -21.64 81.77 -3.00
C ILE A 82 -20.21 81.59 -2.45
N GLY A 83 -19.25 82.39 -2.93
CA GLY A 83 -17.87 82.32 -2.46
C GLY A 83 -17.00 83.46 -2.97
N GLU A 84 -15.91 83.72 -2.26
CA GLU A 84 -14.94 84.78 -2.56
C GLU A 84 -13.52 84.20 -2.47
N GLY A 85 -12.63 84.59 -3.39
CA GLY A 85 -11.26 84.09 -3.40
C GLY A 85 -10.29 84.94 -4.23
N GLY A 86 -9.06 84.44 -4.38
CA GLY A 86 -7.95 85.14 -5.04
C GLY A 86 -8.20 85.55 -6.50
N MET A 87 -9.17 84.92 -7.18
CA MET A 87 -9.50 85.22 -8.59
C MET A 87 -10.78 86.05 -8.75
N GLY A 88 -11.47 86.41 -7.66
CA GLY A 88 -12.69 87.22 -7.67
C GLY A 88 -13.85 86.61 -6.87
N GLN A 89 -15.08 87.05 -7.16
CA GLN A 89 -16.30 86.69 -6.40
C GLN A 89 -17.24 85.81 -7.24
N VAL A 90 -17.84 84.79 -6.63
CA VAL A 90 -18.81 83.89 -7.25
C VAL A 90 -20.18 84.11 -6.63
N TRP A 91 -21.16 84.46 -7.46
CA TRP A 91 -22.52 84.81 -7.05
C TRP A 91 -23.53 83.83 -7.64
N LEU A 92 -24.47 83.35 -6.82
CA LEU A 92 -25.71 82.77 -7.31
C LEU A 92 -26.47 83.88 -8.01
N SER A 93 -26.79 83.67 -9.29
CA SER A 93 -27.41 84.69 -10.10
C SER A 93 -28.52 84.08 -10.95
N ALA A 94 -29.50 84.90 -11.31
CA ALA A 94 -30.57 84.53 -12.24
C ALA A 94 -30.44 85.35 -13.52
N ARG A 95 -30.60 84.70 -14.68
CA ARG A 95 -30.71 85.43 -15.96
C ARG A 95 -31.96 86.31 -15.94
N ALA A 96 -31.82 87.59 -16.26
CA ALA A 96 -32.84 88.63 -16.07
C ALA A 96 -33.14 89.44 -17.37
N ASP A 97 -32.87 88.85 -18.53
CA ASP A 97 -33.12 89.40 -19.88
C ASP A 97 -34.49 88.97 -20.48
N GLY A 98 -35.29 88.22 -19.73
CA GLY A 98 -36.68 87.88 -20.08
C GLY A 98 -36.85 86.71 -21.05
N LEU A 99 -35.76 86.06 -21.48
CA LEU A 99 -35.82 84.94 -22.43
C LEU A 99 -36.11 83.59 -21.77
N TYR A 100 -35.51 83.32 -20.60
CA TYR A 100 -35.81 82.17 -19.72
C TYR A 100 -35.13 82.37 -18.36
N GLU A 101 -35.74 81.86 -17.29
CA GLU A 101 -35.16 81.92 -15.94
C GLU A 101 -34.31 80.68 -15.65
N ARG A 102 -32.99 80.86 -15.56
CA ARG A 102 -32.07 79.80 -15.12
C ARG A 102 -31.12 80.35 -14.05
N LYS A 103 -30.99 79.63 -12.94
CA LYS A 103 -29.98 79.88 -11.91
C LYS A 103 -28.61 79.50 -12.42
N VAL A 104 -27.63 80.37 -12.23
CA VAL A 104 -26.23 80.21 -12.64
C VAL A 104 -25.30 80.61 -11.50
N ALA A 105 -24.10 80.04 -11.49
CA ALA A 105 -22.99 80.56 -10.69
C ALA A 105 -22.22 81.56 -11.55
N LEU A 106 -22.34 82.85 -11.24
CA LEU A 106 -21.69 83.94 -11.96
C LEU A 106 -20.38 84.32 -11.25
N LYS A 107 -19.25 84.04 -11.88
CA LYS A 107 -17.92 84.36 -11.38
C LYS A 107 -17.45 85.69 -11.96
N LEU A 108 -17.28 86.69 -11.11
CA LEU A 108 -16.75 88.01 -11.43
C LEU A 108 -15.23 87.98 -11.26
N LEU A 109 -14.47 88.26 -12.32
CA LEU A 109 -13.00 88.22 -12.30
C LEU A 109 -12.42 89.57 -11.88
N ARG A 110 -11.26 89.61 -11.22
CA ARG A 110 -10.65 90.89 -10.78
C ARG A 110 -10.29 91.81 -11.96
N PRO A 111 -10.51 93.13 -11.89
CA PRO A 111 -10.27 94.06 -13.00
C PRO A 111 -8.80 94.16 -13.48
N GLY A 112 -7.82 93.83 -12.64
CA GLY A 112 -6.38 93.94 -12.95
C GLY A 112 -5.79 92.90 -13.92
N LEU A 113 -6.60 91.99 -14.46
CA LEU A 113 -6.22 91.03 -15.51
C LEU A 113 -6.68 91.47 -16.93
N ALA A 114 -7.21 92.68 -17.07
CA ALA A 114 -7.83 93.18 -18.30
C ALA A 114 -6.80 93.77 -19.30
N ASP A 115 -6.10 92.90 -20.04
CA ASP A 115 -5.41 93.27 -21.28
C ASP A 115 -6.47 93.60 -22.37
N PRO A 116 -6.33 94.67 -23.19
CA PRO A 116 -7.18 94.89 -24.37
C PRO A 116 -7.29 93.70 -25.35
N ARG A 117 -6.34 92.74 -25.30
CA ARG A 117 -6.39 91.48 -26.08
C ARG A 117 -7.34 90.42 -25.48
N LEU A 118 -7.82 90.60 -24.25
CA LEU A 118 -8.62 89.62 -23.51
C LEU A 118 -9.99 89.38 -24.15
N ARG A 119 -10.63 90.41 -24.71
CA ARG A 119 -11.98 90.32 -25.32
C ARG A 119 -12.01 89.42 -26.56
N GLN A 120 -11.01 89.52 -27.45
CA GLN A 120 -10.86 88.63 -28.62
C GLN A 120 -10.54 87.18 -28.24
N ARG A 121 -9.86 86.98 -27.10
CA ARG A 121 -9.53 85.64 -26.58
C ARG A 121 -10.74 84.97 -25.93
N PHE A 122 -11.55 85.73 -25.18
CA PHE A 122 -12.82 85.25 -24.63
C PHE A 122 -13.77 84.74 -25.71
N ASP A 123 -13.88 85.42 -26.85
CA ASP A 123 -14.74 85.00 -27.96
C ASP A 123 -14.27 83.69 -28.62
N ARG A 124 -12.95 83.50 -28.76
CA ARG A 124 -12.36 82.28 -29.37
C ARG A 124 -12.39 81.07 -28.44
N GLU A 125 -12.27 81.27 -27.13
CA GLU A 125 -12.43 80.21 -26.13
C GLU A 125 -13.88 79.83 -25.86
N ARG A 126 -14.83 80.76 -26.08
CA ARG A 126 -16.27 80.50 -25.96
C ARG A 126 -16.72 79.30 -26.81
N GLU A 127 -16.14 79.13 -27.99
CA GLU A 127 -16.46 78.01 -28.91
C GLU A 127 -15.86 76.65 -28.47
N ILE A 128 -14.67 76.65 -27.86
CA ILE A 128 -14.01 75.44 -27.35
C ILE A 128 -14.75 74.94 -26.09
N LEU A 129 -15.14 75.86 -25.21
CA LEU A 129 -15.77 75.56 -23.93
C LEU A 129 -17.26 75.24 -24.06
N ALA A 130 -17.97 75.79 -25.06
CA ALA A 130 -19.37 75.46 -25.32
C ALA A 130 -19.59 74.01 -25.80
N ARG A 131 -18.57 73.39 -26.41
CA ARG A 131 -18.58 71.98 -26.86
C ARG A 131 -18.12 71.00 -25.77
N PHE A 132 -17.62 71.52 -24.65
CA PHE A 132 -17.05 70.76 -23.54
C PHE A 132 -18.15 70.34 -22.55
N ALA A 133 -18.88 69.28 -22.89
CA ALA A 133 -19.95 68.74 -22.06
C ALA A 133 -19.60 67.34 -21.54
N HIS A 134 -19.60 67.17 -20.22
CA HIS A 134 -19.38 65.89 -19.56
C HIS A 134 -20.30 65.76 -18.34
N PRO A 135 -20.85 64.56 -18.02
CA PRO A 135 -21.73 64.36 -16.87
C PRO A 135 -21.12 64.78 -15.53
N HIS A 136 -19.79 64.73 -15.41
CA HIS A 136 -19.05 65.06 -14.18
C HIS A 136 -18.35 66.43 -14.20
N ILE A 137 -18.66 67.30 -15.17
CA ILE A 137 -18.11 68.66 -15.28
C ILE A 137 -19.27 69.66 -15.27
N ALA A 138 -19.15 70.74 -14.49
CA ALA A 138 -20.10 71.85 -14.56
C ALA A 138 -19.91 72.61 -15.88
N ARG A 139 -21.00 72.81 -16.62
CA ARG A 139 -20.94 73.43 -17.95
C ARG A 139 -20.74 74.95 -17.83
N LEU A 140 -19.87 75.51 -18.67
CA LEU A 140 -19.85 76.95 -18.93
C LEU A 140 -21.08 77.28 -19.80
N LEU A 141 -21.91 78.20 -19.33
CA LEU A 141 -23.15 78.60 -19.99
C LEU A 141 -22.97 79.87 -20.82
N ASP A 142 -22.21 80.83 -20.29
CA ASP A 142 -21.91 82.09 -20.95
C ASP A 142 -20.62 82.72 -20.40
N ALA A 143 -20.04 83.66 -21.13
CA ALA A 143 -18.87 84.44 -20.72
C ALA A 143 -18.94 85.81 -21.40
N GLY A 144 -18.57 86.88 -20.69
CA GLY A 144 -18.62 88.21 -21.24
C GLY A 144 -17.98 89.28 -20.37
N ILE A 145 -18.04 90.52 -20.85
CA ILE A 145 -17.61 91.71 -20.12
C ILE A 145 -18.83 92.63 -20.06
N ASP A 146 -19.20 93.08 -18.86
CA ASP A 146 -20.32 94.00 -18.67
C ASP A 146 -19.99 95.42 -19.19
N LYS A 147 -21.02 96.27 -19.31
CA LYS A 147 -20.90 97.68 -19.73
C LYS A 147 -19.84 98.48 -18.94
N ASP A 148 -19.62 98.13 -17.68
CA ASP A 148 -18.68 98.78 -16.78
C ASP A 148 -17.27 98.15 -16.83
N GLY A 149 -17.01 97.29 -17.83
CA GLY A 149 -15.70 96.65 -18.04
C GLY A 149 -15.44 95.44 -17.15
N GLN A 150 -16.42 95.00 -16.35
CA GLN A 150 -16.30 93.85 -15.44
C GLN A 150 -16.40 92.52 -16.20
N PRO A 151 -15.30 91.73 -16.30
CA PRO A 151 -15.37 90.39 -16.88
C PRO A 151 -16.12 89.40 -15.98
N TYR A 152 -16.96 88.56 -16.57
CA TYR A 152 -17.73 87.53 -15.88
C TYR A 152 -17.76 86.20 -16.65
N LEU A 153 -17.90 85.10 -15.89
CA LEU A 153 -18.15 83.75 -16.38
C LEU A 153 -19.44 83.21 -15.76
N ALA A 154 -20.41 82.80 -16.58
CA ALA A 154 -21.65 82.17 -16.12
C ALA A 154 -21.53 80.65 -16.24
N LEU A 155 -21.49 79.99 -15.09
CA LEU A 155 -21.35 78.55 -14.97
C LEU A 155 -22.67 77.92 -14.52
N GLU A 156 -22.86 76.64 -14.84
CA GLU A 156 -23.93 75.83 -14.28
C GLU A 156 -23.86 75.86 -12.76
N TYR A 157 -24.96 76.28 -12.11
CA TYR A 157 -25.06 76.21 -10.65
C TYR A 157 -25.27 74.75 -10.23
N VAL A 158 -24.33 74.22 -9.46
CA VAL A 158 -24.39 72.88 -8.91
C VAL A 158 -24.76 72.96 -7.44
N GLU A 159 -25.89 72.35 -7.08
CA GLU A 159 -26.28 72.14 -5.69
C GLU A 159 -25.59 70.88 -5.17
N GLY A 160 -24.53 71.04 -4.39
CA GLY A 160 -23.74 69.95 -3.86
C GLY A 160 -22.80 70.38 -2.74
N GLU A 161 -22.22 69.38 -2.07
CA GLU A 161 -21.24 69.56 -0.99
C GLU A 161 -19.84 69.22 -1.49
N PRO A 162 -18.75 69.83 -1.00
CA PRO A 162 -17.38 69.43 -1.33
C PRO A 162 -17.13 67.94 -1.08
N LEU A 163 -16.36 67.27 -1.94
CA LEU A 163 -16.15 65.82 -1.92
C LEU A 163 -15.72 65.27 -0.55
N THR A 164 -14.78 65.95 0.11
CA THR A 164 -14.26 65.55 1.42
C THR A 164 -15.30 65.69 2.52
N ASP A 165 -16.14 66.72 2.47
CA ASP A 165 -17.25 66.94 3.41
C ASP A 165 -18.38 65.94 3.17
N TYR A 166 -18.77 65.72 1.92
CA TYR A 166 -19.80 64.73 1.54
C TYR A 166 -19.47 63.34 2.08
N CYS A 167 -18.21 62.90 1.91
CA CYS A 167 -17.74 61.61 2.38
C CYS A 167 -17.66 61.52 3.91
N ARG A 168 -17.32 62.62 4.59
CA ARG A 168 -17.21 62.70 6.05
C ARG A 168 -18.59 62.68 6.71
N THR A 169 -19.50 63.53 6.26
CA THR A 169 -20.87 63.66 6.77
C THR A 169 -21.64 62.36 6.62
N ARG A 170 -21.50 61.68 5.47
CA ARG A 170 -22.18 60.40 5.18
C ARG A 170 -21.39 59.16 5.61
N GLN A 171 -20.21 59.33 6.22
CA GLN A 171 -19.34 58.25 6.71
C GLN A 171 -19.12 57.14 5.67
N LEU A 172 -18.77 57.53 4.44
CA LEU A 172 -18.56 56.58 3.35
C LEU A 172 -17.35 55.69 3.62
N ASP A 173 -17.45 54.43 3.21
CA ASP A 173 -16.35 53.48 3.23
C ASP A 173 -15.33 53.78 2.12
N ILE A 174 -14.16 53.13 2.15
CA ILE A 174 -13.09 53.37 1.16
C ILE A 174 -13.58 53.06 -0.26
N ALA A 175 -14.37 52.00 -0.44
CA ALA A 175 -14.84 51.61 -1.77
C ALA A 175 -15.70 52.72 -2.40
N ALA A 176 -16.68 53.22 -1.66
CA ALA A 176 -17.55 54.32 -2.10
C ALA A 176 -16.76 55.62 -2.34
N ARG A 177 -15.78 55.95 -1.47
CA ARG A 177 -14.88 57.10 -1.69
C ARG A 177 -14.07 56.97 -2.98
N LEU A 178 -13.54 55.78 -3.26
CA LEU A 178 -12.78 55.51 -4.47
C LEU A 178 -13.64 55.55 -5.73
N ASP A 179 -14.90 55.10 -5.66
CA ASP A 179 -15.82 55.19 -6.80
C ASP A 179 -16.20 56.65 -7.12
N LEU A 180 -16.43 57.50 -6.11
CA LEU A 180 -16.58 58.94 -6.31
C LEU A 180 -15.30 59.56 -6.90
N PHE A 181 -14.13 59.22 -6.33
CA PHE A 181 -12.86 59.73 -6.84
C PHE A 181 -12.58 59.29 -8.28
N ARG A 182 -13.02 58.10 -8.69
CA ARG A 182 -12.91 57.65 -10.08
C ARG A 182 -13.77 58.48 -11.04
N GLN A 183 -14.94 58.99 -10.60
CA GLN A 183 -15.71 59.97 -11.39
C GLN A 183 -14.94 61.29 -11.54
N VAL A 184 -14.17 61.71 -10.53
CA VAL A 184 -13.25 62.87 -10.63
C VAL A 184 -12.17 62.59 -11.68
N CYS A 185 -11.52 61.42 -11.63
CA CYS A 185 -10.50 61.05 -12.61
C CYS A 185 -11.09 60.98 -14.03
N GLU A 186 -12.32 60.52 -14.20
CA GLU A 186 -13.03 60.50 -15.49
C GLU A 186 -13.25 61.92 -16.02
N ALA A 187 -13.70 62.85 -15.17
CA ALA A 187 -13.85 64.26 -15.53
C ALA A 187 -12.51 64.90 -15.96
N VAL A 188 -11.45 64.69 -15.18
CA VAL A 188 -10.12 65.23 -15.49
C VAL A 188 -9.53 64.58 -16.74
N SER A 189 -9.69 63.27 -16.91
CA SER A 189 -9.24 62.56 -18.12
C SER A 189 -9.95 63.06 -19.36
N HIS A 190 -11.25 63.34 -19.28
CA HIS A 190 -12.00 63.95 -20.37
C HIS A 190 -11.45 65.35 -20.71
N ALA A 191 -11.09 66.15 -19.71
CA ALA A 191 -10.44 67.44 -19.92
C ALA A 191 -9.07 67.31 -20.63
N HIS A 192 -8.23 66.39 -20.16
CA HIS A 192 -6.92 66.11 -20.74
C HIS A 192 -7.03 65.62 -22.19
N ALA A 193 -8.03 64.80 -22.53
CA ALA A 193 -8.29 64.37 -23.90
C ALA A 193 -8.67 65.53 -24.84
N ASN A 194 -9.20 66.62 -24.29
CA ASN A 194 -9.49 67.87 -25.01
C ASN A 194 -8.36 68.91 -24.85
N LEU A 195 -7.16 68.50 -24.40
CA LEU A 195 -5.97 69.34 -24.20
C LEU A 195 -6.11 70.43 -23.11
N ILE A 196 -7.08 70.29 -22.20
CA ILE A 196 -7.32 71.22 -21.10
C ILE A 196 -6.71 70.69 -19.80
N VAL A 197 -5.80 71.45 -19.19
CA VAL A 197 -5.23 71.17 -17.85
C VAL A 197 -5.87 72.08 -16.81
N HIS A 198 -6.28 71.54 -15.67
CA HIS A 198 -7.08 72.27 -14.68
C HIS A 198 -6.25 73.23 -13.80
N ARG A 199 -5.05 72.82 -13.35
CA ARG A 199 -4.06 73.64 -12.61
C ARG A 199 -4.40 74.09 -11.17
N ASP A 200 -5.63 73.90 -10.69
CA ASP A 200 -6.09 74.25 -9.31
C ASP A 200 -7.09 73.21 -8.80
N LEU A 201 -6.76 71.92 -8.92
CA LEU A 201 -7.58 70.84 -8.38
C LEU A 201 -7.48 70.80 -6.86
N LYS A 202 -8.61 70.97 -6.19
CA LYS A 202 -8.76 70.94 -4.73
C LYS A 202 -10.18 70.48 -4.33
N PRO A 203 -10.39 70.01 -3.09
CA PRO A 203 -11.70 69.49 -2.67
C PRO A 203 -12.86 70.47 -2.84
N SER A 204 -12.64 71.77 -2.65
CA SER A 204 -13.68 72.79 -2.80
C SER A 204 -14.14 73.01 -4.25
N ASN A 205 -13.34 72.59 -5.24
CA ASN A 205 -13.72 72.61 -6.66
C ASN A 205 -14.39 71.29 -7.10
N ILE A 206 -14.56 70.32 -6.20
CA ILE A 206 -15.15 69.02 -6.52
C ILE A 206 -16.41 68.85 -5.66
N LEU A 207 -17.58 69.11 -6.25
CA LEU A 207 -18.85 68.96 -5.56
C LEU A 207 -19.46 67.59 -5.79
N VAL A 208 -20.18 67.08 -4.80
CA VAL A 208 -21.00 65.88 -4.90
C VAL A 208 -22.45 66.28 -4.69
N THR A 209 -23.27 65.99 -5.70
CA THR A 209 -24.71 66.23 -5.67
C THR A 209 -25.41 65.30 -4.67
N PRO A 210 -26.62 65.63 -4.19
CA PRO A 210 -27.41 64.72 -3.35
C PRO A 210 -27.66 63.34 -3.96
N ALA A 211 -27.62 63.23 -5.30
CA ALA A 211 -27.74 61.97 -6.03
C ALA A 211 -26.45 61.11 -6.01
N GLY A 212 -25.36 61.59 -5.41
CA GLY A 212 -24.08 60.88 -5.34
C GLY A 212 -23.22 60.97 -6.61
N HIS A 213 -23.47 61.96 -7.46
CA HIS A 213 -22.65 62.23 -8.65
C HIS A 213 -21.69 63.39 -8.41
N VAL A 214 -20.44 63.20 -8.82
CA VAL A 214 -19.39 64.23 -8.82
C VAL A 214 -19.64 65.27 -9.90
N ARG A 215 -19.38 66.54 -9.57
CA ARG A 215 -19.35 67.69 -10.47
C ARG A 215 -18.08 68.50 -10.19
N LEU A 216 -17.17 68.49 -11.15
CA LEU A 216 -15.95 69.30 -11.12
C LEU A 216 -16.28 70.72 -11.57
N LEU A 217 -15.93 71.69 -10.73
CA LEU A 217 -16.09 73.13 -10.96
C LEU A 217 -14.78 73.75 -11.42
N ASP A 218 -14.87 74.92 -12.05
CA ASP A 218 -13.76 75.86 -12.23
C ASP A 218 -12.46 75.26 -12.83
N PHE A 219 -12.52 74.84 -14.10
CA PHE A 219 -11.29 74.72 -14.89
C PHE A 219 -10.58 76.07 -14.89
N GLY A 220 -9.25 76.10 -14.76
CA GLY A 220 -8.42 77.31 -14.73
C GLY A 220 -8.40 78.13 -16.03
N ILE A 221 -9.56 78.34 -16.64
CA ILE A 221 -9.85 79.00 -17.93
C ILE A 221 -9.19 80.39 -18.00
N ALA A 222 -9.08 81.10 -16.88
CA ALA A 222 -8.36 82.37 -16.82
C ALA A 222 -6.88 82.28 -17.26
N LYS A 223 -6.23 81.11 -17.15
CA LYS A 223 -4.84 80.87 -17.59
C LYS A 223 -4.72 80.17 -18.94
N LEU A 224 -5.83 79.79 -19.57
CA LEU A 224 -5.89 79.30 -20.95
C LEU A 224 -5.85 80.47 -21.93
N LEU A 225 -6.35 81.63 -21.49
CA LEU A 225 -6.26 82.93 -22.16
C LEU A 225 -4.85 83.55 -22.18
N ASP A 226 -3.87 82.95 -21.51
CA ASP A 226 -2.45 83.33 -21.50
C ASP A 226 -1.61 82.25 -22.18
N VAL A 227 -1.43 82.35 -23.51
CA VAL A 227 -0.80 81.31 -24.34
C VAL A 227 0.69 81.53 -24.60
N ASP A 228 1.30 82.63 -24.12
CA ASP A 228 2.74 82.80 -24.21
C ASP A 228 3.44 82.35 -22.90
N PRO A 229 4.45 81.45 -22.96
CA PRO A 229 5.31 81.21 -21.82
C PRO A 229 6.19 82.44 -21.65
N LEU A 230 5.72 83.42 -20.88
CA LEU A 230 6.57 84.50 -20.41
C LEU A 230 7.69 83.88 -19.56
N PRO A 231 8.96 84.28 -19.75
CA PRO A 231 10.01 83.97 -18.80
C PRO A 231 9.53 84.42 -17.43
N VAL A 232 9.60 83.54 -16.44
CA VAL A 232 9.30 83.87 -15.04
C VAL A 232 10.40 84.81 -14.56
N GLU A 233 10.28 86.10 -14.88
CA GLU A 233 11.05 87.12 -14.18
C GLU A 233 10.51 87.22 -12.75
N GLN A 234 11.44 86.94 -11.84
CA GLN A 234 11.27 86.90 -10.41
C GLN A 234 10.88 88.28 -9.88
N THR A 235 9.65 88.41 -9.41
CA THR A 235 9.35 89.28 -8.28
C THR A 235 8.86 88.41 -7.13
N ARG A 236 9.69 88.27 -6.10
CA ARG A 236 9.44 87.52 -4.85
C ARG A 236 8.27 88.06 -3.99
N THR A 237 7.45 88.95 -4.54
CA THR A 237 6.31 89.62 -3.90
C THR A 237 5.12 89.80 -4.86
N GLY A 238 4.94 88.89 -5.82
CA GLY A 238 3.79 88.88 -6.77
C GLY A 238 2.66 87.93 -6.34
N VAL A 239 1.41 88.39 -6.49
CA VAL A 239 0.16 87.71 -6.08
C VAL A 239 0.11 86.25 -6.58
N ARG A 240 0.17 85.29 -5.64
CA ARG A 240 0.14 83.85 -5.92
C ARG A 240 -1.21 83.42 -6.50
N THR A 241 -1.19 82.84 -7.70
CA THR A 241 -2.40 82.46 -8.46
C THR A 241 -2.77 80.97 -8.34
N PHE A 242 -2.34 80.28 -7.29
CA PHE A 242 -2.65 78.87 -7.03
C PHE A 242 -2.72 78.57 -5.53
N THR A 243 -3.49 77.55 -5.16
CA THR A 243 -3.61 77.11 -3.77
C THR A 243 -2.38 76.28 -3.39
N LEU A 244 -1.44 76.84 -2.62
CA LEU A 244 -0.12 76.26 -2.33
C LEU A 244 -0.17 74.77 -1.90
N HIS A 245 -1.17 74.38 -1.11
CA HIS A 245 -1.27 73.02 -0.55
C HIS A 245 -1.57 71.89 -1.54
N TYR A 246 -2.07 72.19 -2.74
CA TYR A 246 -2.39 71.21 -3.78
C TYR A 246 -1.53 71.39 -5.05
N ALA A 247 -0.65 72.39 -5.04
CA ALA A 247 0.23 72.72 -6.15
C ALA A 247 1.31 71.64 -6.33
N ALA A 248 1.58 71.28 -7.59
CA ALA A 248 2.68 70.37 -7.89
C ALA A 248 4.05 71.08 -7.79
N PRO A 249 5.15 70.34 -7.55
CA PRO A 249 6.50 70.92 -7.46
C PRO A 249 6.87 71.79 -8.66
N GLU A 250 6.51 71.37 -9.88
CA GLU A 250 6.75 72.13 -11.11
C GLU A 250 6.01 73.49 -11.12
N GLN A 251 4.84 73.59 -10.49
CA GLN A 251 4.09 74.86 -10.39
C GLN A 251 4.77 75.84 -9.43
N ILE A 252 5.42 75.33 -8.37
CA ILE A 252 6.17 76.16 -7.41
C ILE A 252 7.49 76.63 -8.02
N ARG A 253 8.15 75.79 -8.83
CA ARG A 253 9.39 76.16 -9.54
C ARG A 253 9.17 77.05 -10.78
N GLY A 254 7.92 77.22 -11.22
CA GLY A 254 7.62 77.94 -12.47
C GLY A 254 7.98 77.15 -13.73
N GLU A 255 8.06 75.82 -13.65
CA GLU A 255 8.33 74.91 -14.77
C GLU A 255 7.05 74.67 -15.62
N PRO A 256 7.18 74.17 -16.87
CA PRO A 256 6.02 73.90 -17.73
C PRO A 256 5.01 72.92 -17.12
N VAL A 257 3.76 73.36 -17.03
CA VAL A 257 2.65 72.58 -16.48
C VAL A 257 2.11 71.59 -17.51
N THR A 258 1.90 70.34 -17.09
CA THR A 258 1.41 69.24 -17.96
C THR A 258 0.19 68.55 -17.34
N THR A 259 -0.38 67.56 -18.03
CA THR A 259 -1.45 66.72 -17.46
C THR A 259 -1.01 65.99 -16.18
N MET A 260 0.29 65.70 -16.02
CA MET A 260 0.86 65.08 -14.82
C MET A 260 0.88 66.03 -13.60
N THR A 261 0.75 67.34 -13.83
CA THR A 261 0.55 68.33 -12.76
C THR A 261 -0.80 68.12 -12.09
N ASP A 262 -1.87 67.94 -12.87
CA ASP A 262 -3.19 67.61 -12.33
C ASP A 262 -3.20 66.23 -11.65
N VAL A 263 -2.42 65.25 -12.13
CA VAL A 263 -2.27 63.94 -11.48
C VAL A 263 -1.67 64.07 -10.08
N TYR A 264 -0.73 65.00 -9.87
CA TYR A 264 -0.20 65.28 -8.54
C TYR A 264 -1.27 65.88 -7.62
N SER A 265 -1.99 66.89 -8.10
CA SER A 265 -3.08 67.52 -7.32
C SER A 265 -4.19 66.51 -6.99
N LEU A 266 -4.55 65.63 -7.94
CA LEU A 266 -5.43 64.48 -7.71
C LEU A 266 -4.85 63.54 -6.64
N GLY A 267 -3.54 63.29 -6.65
CA GLY A 267 -2.84 62.53 -5.62
C GLY A 267 -3.00 63.15 -4.22
N VAL A 268 -2.90 64.46 -4.09
CA VAL A 268 -3.10 65.19 -2.82
C VAL A 268 -4.57 65.10 -2.37
N VAL A 269 -5.51 65.30 -3.29
CA VAL A 269 -6.95 65.17 -3.00
C VAL A 269 -7.29 63.74 -2.58
N LEU A 270 -6.76 62.72 -3.25
CA LEU A 270 -6.96 61.32 -2.88
C LEU A 270 -6.36 61.00 -1.52
N TYR A 271 -5.16 61.54 -1.24
CA TYR A 271 -4.51 61.40 0.05
C TYR A 271 -5.40 61.94 1.19
N GLU A 272 -5.92 63.15 1.01
CA GLU A 272 -6.81 63.79 1.97
C GLU A 272 -8.15 63.04 2.10
N LEU A 273 -8.73 62.58 0.98
CA LEU A 273 -9.97 61.81 0.98
C LEU A 273 -9.86 60.50 1.77
N LEU A 274 -8.69 59.86 1.72
CA LEU A 274 -8.44 58.58 2.39
C LEU A 274 -8.00 58.75 3.85
N THR A 275 -7.30 59.82 4.20
CA THR A 275 -6.66 59.99 5.52
C THR A 275 -7.24 61.10 6.39
N GLY A 276 -7.97 62.04 5.79
CA GLY A 276 -8.45 63.26 6.45
C GLY A 276 -7.36 64.32 6.70
N SER A 277 -6.14 64.09 6.23
CA SER A 277 -4.95 64.94 6.44
C SER A 277 -4.20 65.16 5.14
N LYS A 278 -3.33 66.18 5.08
CA LYS A 278 -2.46 66.44 3.92
C LYS A 278 -1.20 65.52 3.92
N PRO A 279 -0.51 65.35 2.78
CA PRO A 279 0.64 64.42 2.66
C PRO A 279 1.88 64.79 3.49
N TYR A 280 2.05 66.08 3.81
CA TYR A 280 3.22 66.61 4.51
C TYR A 280 2.83 67.12 5.91
N ARG A 281 3.75 66.97 6.88
CA ARG A 281 3.59 67.47 8.25
C ARG A 281 4.63 68.55 8.52
N LEU A 282 4.16 69.78 8.74
CA LEU A 282 5.01 70.93 9.02
C LEU A 282 5.09 71.25 10.51
N LYS A 283 6.10 72.05 10.91
CA LYS A 283 6.29 72.49 12.29
C LYS A 283 5.62 73.84 12.57
N ARG A 284 5.73 74.80 11.64
CA ARG A 284 5.25 76.18 11.83
C ARG A 284 4.14 76.59 10.86
N GLN A 285 3.72 75.69 9.95
CA GLN A 285 2.64 75.88 8.96
C GLN A 285 2.77 77.13 8.09
N THR A 286 3.98 77.67 7.93
CA THR A 286 4.23 78.83 7.06
C THR A 286 4.26 78.42 5.59
N ASP A 287 4.01 79.38 4.70
CA ASP A 287 4.04 79.13 3.26
C ASP A 287 5.43 78.68 2.77
N ALA A 288 6.52 79.21 3.34
CA ALA A 288 7.88 78.79 2.99
C ALA A 288 8.17 77.32 3.36
N GLU A 289 7.68 76.86 4.52
CA GLU A 289 7.81 75.44 4.92
C GLU A 289 6.95 74.53 4.03
N TRP A 290 5.78 74.99 3.56
CA TRP A 290 4.98 74.26 2.59
C TRP A 290 5.68 74.11 1.25
N GLU A 291 6.32 75.17 0.75
CA GLU A 291 7.11 75.13 -0.47
C GLU A 291 8.26 74.13 -0.35
N GLU A 292 9.05 74.20 0.73
CA GLU A 292 10.15 73.27 0.98
C GLU A 292 9.67 71.80 1.05
N ALA A 293 8.56 71.53 1.76
CA ALA A 293 8.02 70.18 1.86
C ALA A 293 7.47 69.66 0.53
N ILE A 294 6.88 70.51 -0.31
CA ILE A 294 6.38 70.13 -1.63
C ILE A 294 7.56 69.90 -2.59
N LEU A 295 8.62 70.69 -2.52
CA LEU A 295 9.79 70.54 -3.40
C LEU A 295 10.64 69.31 -3.01
N ASP A 296 10.99 69.18 -1.72
CA ASP A 296 12.05 68.29 -1.27
C ASP A 296 11.61 67.26 -0.21
N GLY A 297 10.51 67.52 0.52
CA GLY A 297 10.01 66.60 1.56
C GLY A 297 9.37 65.32 1.02
N GLU A 298 9.61 64.17 1.66
CA GLU A 298 8.92 62.92 1.29
C GLU A 298 7.52 62.83 1.90
N PRO A 299 6.46 62.52 1.12
CA PRO A 299 5.12 62.33 1.66
C PRO A 299 5.06 61.06 2.53
N LEU A 300 4.40 61.16 3.68
CA LEU A 300 4.17 60.01 4.56
C LEU A 300 3.25 58.98 3.88
N LYS A 301 3.34 57.71 4.26
CA LYS A 301 2.39 56.71 3.76
C LYS A 301 0.98 56.97 4.32
N PRO A 302 -0.08 56.91 3.49
CA PRO A 302 -1.46 57.00 3.97
C PRO A 302 -1.76 56.09 5.17
N SER A 303 -1.28 54.84 5.15
CA SER A 303 -1.46 53.89 6.25
C SER A 303 -0.77 54.32 7.56
N GLN A 304 0.36 55.01 7.50
CA GLN A 304 1.09 55.50 8.67
C GLN A 304 0.39 56.70 9.31
N VAL A 305 -0.17 57.59 8.49
CA VAL A 305 -0.96 58.73 8.98
C VAL A 305 -2.31 58.26 9.54
N ALA A 306 -2.98 57.33 8.85
CA ALA A 306 -4.22 56.72 9.32
C ALA A 306 -4.07 56.02 10.68
N ALA A 307 -2.91 55.40 10.96
CA ALA A 307 -2.65 54.76 12.24
C ALA A 307 -2.58 55.75 13.42
N ARG A 308 -2.34 57.04 13.14
CA ARG A 308 -2.18 58.12 14.14
C ARG A 308 -3.31 59.15 14.09
N ALA A 309 -4.33 58.93 13.26
CA ALA A 309 -5.44 59.87 13.08
C ALA A 309 -6.43 59.81 14.26
N SER A 310 -7.05 60.96 14.57
CA SER A 310 -8.16 61.05 15.54
C SER A 310 -9.41 60.35 15.01
N GLU A 311 -10.13 59.61 15.85
CA GLU A 311 -11.32 58.83 15.49
C GLU A 311 -12.44 59.68 14.85
N ALA A 312 -12.50 60.98 15.15
CA ALA A 312 -13.51 61.88 14.60
C ALA A 312 -13.37 62.12 13.08
N CYS A 313 -12.15 62.08 12.54
CA CYS A 313 -11.87 62.47 11.15
C CYS A 313 -11.99 61.31 10.14
N ILE A 314 -12.10 60.06 10.61
CA ILE A 314 -11.91 58.85 9.79
C ILE A 314 -13.05 57.82 9.87
N ARG A 315 -14.21 58.19 10.42
CA ARG A 315 -15.41 57.34 10.43
C ARG A 315 -15.77 56.90 8.99
N PRO A 316 -16.19 55.64 8.78
CA PRO A 316 -16.62 54.64 9.76
C PRO A 316 -15.48 53.74 10.30
N TYR A 317 -14.22 54.04 9.98
CA TYR A 317 -13.08 53.20 10.37
C TYR A 317 -12.48 53.61 11.71
N THR A 318 -11.95 52.62 12.45
CA THR A 318 -11.00 52.88 13.54
C THR A 318 -9.59 53.06 12.96
N PRO A 319 -8.69 53.83 13.61
CA PRO A 319 -7.32 54.06 13.14
C PRO A 319 -6.57 52.78 12.67
N PRO A 320 -6.57 51.66 13.43
CA PRO A 320 -5.88 50.45 13.00
C PRO A 320 -6.57 49.71 11.85
N ARG A 321 -7.89 49.85 11.68
CA ARG A 321 -8.64 49.26 10.55
C ARG A 321 -8.41 50.06 9.28
N LEU A 322 -8.41 51.39 9.36
CA LEU A 322 -8.09 52.25 8.23
C LEU A 322 -6.64 52.02 7.77
N ALA A 323 -5.68 52.00 8.69
CA ALA A 323 -4.27 51.73 8.38
C ALA A 323 -4.08 50.40 7.63
N ARG A 324 -4.77 49.33 8.06
CA ARG A 324 -4.73 48.02 7.37
C ARG A 324 -5.37 48.04 5.99
N ALA A 325 -6.47 48.77 5.81
CA ALA A 325 -7.15 48.87 4.52
C ALA A 325 -6.33 49.66 3.48
N LEU A 326 -5.63 50.72 3.93
CA LEU A 326 -4.76 51.53 3.09
C LEU A 326 -3.39 50.87 2.82
N SER A 327 -2.95 49.99 3.72
CA SER A 327 -1.63 49.38 3.64
C SER A 327 -1.44 48.56 2.36
N GLY A 328 -0.31 48.78 1.69
CA GLY A 328 0.08 48.03 0.49
C GLY A 328 -0.37 48.71 -0.78
N ASP A 329 -1.43 48.23 -1.41
CA ASP A 329 -1.79 48.65 -2.79
C ASP A 329 -2.22 50.13 -2.84
N LEU A 330 -3.04 50.62 -1.90
CA LEU A 330 -3.45 52.04 -1.86
C LEU A 330 -2.32 52.99 -1.46
N ASP A 331 -1.47 52.62 -0.49
CA ASP A 331 -0.25 53.39 -0.18
C ASP A 331 0.59 53.63 -1.45
N ASN A 332 0.82 52.58 -2.24
CA ASN A 332 1.62 52.69 -3.45
C ASN A 332 0.93 53.53 -4.54
N ILE A 333 -0.39 53.39 -4.70
CA ILE A 333 -1.13 54.18 -5.70
C ILE A 333 -1.03 55.67 -5.39
N VAL A 334 -1.27 56.05 -4.14
CA VAL A 334 -1.21 57.46 -3.71
C VAL A 334 0.21 58.00 -3.81
N LEU A 335 1.21 57.26 -3.32
CA LEU A 335 2.62 57.69 -3.40
C LEU A 335 3.15 57.79 -4.82
N LYS A 336 2.68 56.94 -5.75
CA LYS A 336 3.03 57.03 -7.18
C LYS A 336 2.47 58.33 -7.79
N ALA A 337 1.25 58.74 -7.44
CA ALA A 337 0.69 60.02 -7.89
C ALA A 337 1.46 61.24 -7.32
N LEU A 338 1.99 61.13 -6.10
CA LEU A 338 2.73 62.19 -5.40
C LEU A 338 4.24 62.24 -5.68
N ARG A 339 4.76 61.49 -6.66
CA ARG A 339 6.19 61.53 -7.01
C ARG A 339 6.60 62.94 -7.42
N LYS A 340 7.79 63.40 -6.99
CA LYS A 340 8.23 64.77 -7.26
C LYS A 340 8.46 65.02 -8.75
N ARG A 341 9.07 64.06 -9.44
CA ARG A 341 9.31 64.11 -10.90
C ARG A 341 8.05 63.68 -11.67
N PRO A 342 7.55 64.48 -12.63
CA PRO A 342 6.36 64.17 -13.42
C PRO A 342 6.42 62.79 -14.09
N GLU A 343 7.54 62.41 -14.69
CA GLU A 343 7.73 61.15 -15.44
C GLU A 343 7.63 59.89 -14.57
N GLN A 344 7.70 60.03 -13.24
CA GLN A 344 7.54 58.93 -12.29
C GLN A 344 6.09 58.78 -11.77
N ARG A 345 5.19 59.70 -12.15
CA ARG A 345 3.77 59.67 -11.81
C ARG A 345 3.00 58.80 -12.81
N TYR A 346 1.68 58.75 -12.66
CA TYR A 346 0.83 58.22 -13.71
C TYR A 346 0.84 59.15 -14.92
N VAL A 347 0.91 58.55 -16.10
CA VAL A 347 0.89 59.27 -17.38
C VAL A 347 -0.41 60.03 -17.62
N SER A 348 -1.52 59.59 -17.02
CA SER A 348 -2.84 60.20 -17.13
C SER A 348 -3.71 59.96 -15.89
N ALA A 349 -4.76 60.76 -15.73
CA ALA A 349 -5.80 60.52 -14.72
C ALA A 349 -6.54 59.19 -14.93
N GLU A 350 -6.67 58.73 -16.18
CA GLU A 350 -7.22 57.41 -16.50
C GLU A 350 -6.36 56.27 -15.92
N ALA A 351 -5.03 56.34 -16.08
CA ALA A 351 -4.13 55.32 -15.55
C ALA A 351 -4.20 55.22 -14.01
N LEU A 352 -4.37 56.36 -13.32
CA LEU A 352 -4.66 56.38 -11.88
C LEU A 352 -6.01 55.71 -11.56
N SER A 353 -7.07 56.04 -12.30
CA SER A 353 -8.41 55.44 -12.14
C SER A 353 -8.42 53.92 -12.40
N GLN A 354 -7.65 53.44 -13.37
CA GLN A 354 -7.51 52.00 -13.68
C GLN A 354 -6.83 51.23 -12.55
N ASP A 355 -5.83 51.81 -11.88
CA ASP A 355 -5.19 51.19 -10.71
C ASP A 355 -6.12 51.14 -9.50
N LEU A 356 -6.93 52.17 -9.28
CA LEU A 356 -7.98 52.17 -8.26
C LEU A 356 -9.05 51.11 -8.55
N LEU A 357 -9.47 50.95 -9.80
CA LEU A 357 -10.39 49.89 -10.21
C LEU A 357 -9.78 48.49 -10.03
N SER A 358 -8.49 48.36 -10.31
CA SER A 358 -7.76 47.11 -10.10
C SER A 358 -7.70 46.76 -8.61
N TYR A 359 -7.48 47.73 -7.74
CA TYR A 359 -7.59 47.55 -6.28
C TYR A 359 -8.99 47.07 -5.88
N LEU A 360 -10.05 47.78 -6.30
CA LEU A 360 -11.45 47.44 -5.97
C LEU A 360 -11.85 46.04 -6.44
N ARG A 361 -11.34 45.59 -7.60
CA ARG A 361 -11.59 44.25 -8.15
C ARG A 361 -10.64 43.17 -7.65
N GLY A 362 -9.76 43.48 -6.69
CA GLY A 362 -8.77 42.54 -6.17
C GLY A 362 -7.77 42.06 -7.24
N ARG A 363 -7.50 42.87 -8.27
CA ARG A 363 -6.50 42.63 -9.31
C ARG A 363 -5.13 43.20 -8.88
N PRO A 364 -4.03 42.79 -9.53
CA PRO A 364 -2.73 43.45 -9.36
C PRO A 364 -2.79 44.91 -9.81
N VAL A 365 -2.14 45.82 -9.07
CA VAL A 365 -2.06 47.26 -9.39
C VAL A 365 -0.68 47.60 -9.99
N SER A 366 -0.61 48.52 -10.95
CA SER A 366 0.64 48.97 -11.59
C SER A 366 1.56 49.74 -10.65
N ALA A 367 1.01 50.29 -9.56
CA ALA A 367 1.76 51.03 -8.55
C ALA A 367 2.78 50.17 -7.78
N ARG A 368 2.58 48.84 -7.77
CA ARG A 368 3.45 47.88 -7.10
C ARG A 368 4.25 47.15 -8.18
N GLY A 369 5.58 47.21 -8.12
CA GLY A 369 6.48 46.63 -9.15
C GLY A 369 6.14 45.17 -9.50
N GLU A 370 6.52 44.74 -10.70
CA GLU A 370 6.06 43.54 -11.43
C GLU A 370 6.44 42.15 -10.83
N GLY A 371 6.34 41.96 -9.51
CA GLY A 371 6.68 40.69 -8.87
C GLY A 371 5.70 39.55 -9.23
N MET A 372 6.20 38.48 -9.87
CA MET A 372 5.40 37.28 -10.21
C MET A 372 4.70 36.68 -8.97
N ALA A 373 5.34 36.68 -7.81
CA ALA A 373 4.79 36.15 -6.57
C ALA A 373 3.49 36.87 -6.12
N TYR A 374 3.42 38.20 -6.28
CA TYR A 374 2.24 39.00 -5.93
C TYR A 374 1.05 38.70 -6.86
N ARG A 375 1.31 38.56 -8.17
CA ARG A 375 0.30 38.21 -9.17
C ARG A 375 -0.25 36.80 -8.95
N SER A 376 0.62 35.82 -8.72
CA SER A 376 0.25 34.43 -8.46
C SER A 376 -0.60 34.29 -7.19
N ARG A 377 -0.26 35.02 -6.12
CA ARG A 377 -1.04 35.01 -4.88
C ARG A 377 -2.46 35.58 -5.06
N LYS A 378 -2.63 36.70 -5.78
CA LYS A 378 -3.98 37.23 -6.09
C LYS A 378 -4.77 36.29 -7.00
N TYR A 379 -4.11 35.59 -7.93
CA TYR A 379 -4.75 34.59 -8.79
C TYR A 379 -5.25 33.37 -7.99
N LEU A 380 -4.40 32.81 -7.12
CA LEU A 380 -4.74 31.69 -6.23
C LEU A 380 -5.93 32.02 -5.32
N HIS A 381 -5.94 33.21 -4.70
CA HIS A 381 -7.02 33.62 -3.81
C HIS A 381 -8.37 33.79 -4.53
N ARG A 382 -8.33 34.19 -5.81
CA ARG A 382 -9.52 34.37 -6.67
C ARG A 382 -10.11 33.05 -7.15
N HIS A 383 -9.27 32.03 -7.36
CA HIS A 383 -9.65 30.73 -7.93
C HIS A 383 -9.59 29.58 -6.91
N ARG A 384 -9.72 29.88 -5.61
CA ARG A 384 -9.55 28.91 -4.52
C ARG A 384 -10.44 27.66 -4.65
N TRP A 385 -11.67 27.82 -5.14
CA TRP A 385 -12.63 26.73 -5.30
C TRP A 385 -12.35 25.85 -6.51
N THR A 386 -11.99 26.44 -7.65
CA THR A 386 -11.64 25.70 -8.87
C THR A 386 -10.35 24.92 -8.72
N ILE A 387 -9.37 25.50 -8.02
CA ILE A 387 -8.10 24.82 -7.70
C ILE A 387 -8.35 23.70 -6.69
N GLY A 388 -9.16 23.93 -5.65
CA GLY A 388 -9.53 22.90 -4.68
C GLY A 388 -10.19 21.68 -5.32
N ALA A 389 -11.14 21.90 -6.25
CA ALA A 389 -11.79 20.82 -6.99
C ALA A 389 -10.81 20.06 -7.89
N ALA A 390 -9.93 20.75 -8.62
CA ALA A 390 -8.94 20.12 -9.49
C ALA A 390 -7.94 19.24 -8.70
N THR A 391 -7.50 19.70 -7.53
CA THR A 391 -6.59 18.94 -6.66
C THR A 391 -7.27 17.69 -6.09
N ALA A 392 -8.54 17.77 -5.71
CA ALA A 392 -9.30 16.61 -5.24
C ALA A 392 -9.45 15.53 -6.34
N VAL A 393 -9.78 15.95 -7.57
CA VAL A 393 -9.87 15.05 -8.73
C VAL A 393 -8.50 14.41 -9.03
N LEU A 394 -7.42 15.18 -9.01
CA LEU A 394 -6.06 14.64 -9.20
C LEU A 394 -5.68 13.66 -8.10
N ALA A 395 -6.00 13.94 -6.84
CA ALA A 395 -5.73 13.02 -5.73
C ALA A 395 -6.47 11.68 -5.89
N VAL A 396 -7.75 11.72 -6.32
CA VAL A 396 -8.52 10.51 -6.64
C VAL A 396 -7.92 9.77 -7.84
N LEU A 397 -7.50 10.48 -8.89
CA LEU A 397 -6.86 9.85 -10.06
C LEU A 397 -5.51 9.22 -9.71
N PHE A 398 -4.66 9.87 -8.92
CA PHE A 398 -3.37 9.32 -8.50
C PHE A 398 -3.53 8.12 -7.55
N THR A 399 -4.49 8.17 -6.64
CA THR A 399 -4.80 7.01 -5.77
C THR A 399 -5.37 5.85 -6.59
N ALA A 400 -6.29 6.12 -7.51
CA ALA A 400 -6.80 5.10 -8.43
C ALA A 400 -5.68 4.51 -9.31
N LEU A 401 -4.80 5.34 -9.87
CA LEU A 401 -3.66 4.89 -10.68
C LEU A 401 -2.66 4.09 -9.85
N GLY A 402 -2.44 4.45 -8.59
CA GLY A 402 -1.61 3.69 -7.65
C GLY A 402 -2.20 2.31 -7.34
N VAL A 403 -3.51 2.24 -7.07
CA VAL A 403 -4.22 0.96 -6.85
C VAL A 403 -4.19 0.09 -8.10
N VAL A 404 -4.48 0.67 -9.27
CA VAL A 404 -4.43 -0.05 -10.56
C VAL A 404 -3.01 -0.53 -10.86
N GLY A 405 -1.98 0.29 -10.61
CA GLY A 405 -0.58 -0.08 -10.80
C GLY A 405 -0.16 -1.22 -9.86
N TRP A 406 -0.56 -1.17 -8.59
CA TRP A 406 -0.31 -2.25 -7.63
C TRP A 406 -1.03 -3.54 -8.02
N GLN A 407 -2.30 -3.44 -8.41
CA GLN A 407 -3.10 -4.58 -8.87
C GLN A 407 -2.53 -5.19 -10.16
N ALA A 408 -2.08 -4.35 -11.11
CA ALA A 408 -1.44 -4.79 -12.34
C ALA A 408 -0.11 -5.50 -12.07
N GLN A 409 0.73 -4.97 -11.17
CA GLN A 409 1.97 -5.66 -10.78
C GLN A 409 1.69 -6.99 -10.09
N ARG A 410 0.69 -7.06 -9.23
CA ARG A 410 0.27 -8.32 -8.58
C ARG A 410 -0.20 -9.34 -9.61
N ALA A 411 -1.07 -8.92 -10.52
CA ALA A 411 -1.56 -9.76 -11.62
C ALA A 411 -0.42 -10.23 -12.53
N MET A 412 0.56 -9.37 -12.86
CA MET A 412 1.71 -9.77 -13.67
C MET A 412 2.61 -10.80 -12.98
N ARG A 413 2.80 -10.72 -11.65
CA ARG A 413 3.57 -11.73 -10.90
C ARG A 413 2.83 -13.07 -10.81
N GLU A 414 1.53 -13.03 -10.57
CA GLU A 414 0.67 -14.23 -10.54
C GLU A 414 0.60 -14.89 -11.93
N ALA A 415 0.41 -14.10 -12.98
CA ALA A 415 0.43 -14.57 -14.38
C ALA A 415 1.80 -15.14 -14.76
N GLY A 416 2.89 -14.48 -14.39
CA GLY A 416 4.26 -14.98 -14.63
C GLY A 416 4.51 -16.33 -13.96
N ARG A 417 4.02 -16.53 -12.72
CA ARG A 417 4.09 -17.83 -12.03
C ARG A 417 3.25 -18.90 -12.72
N ALA A 418 1.99 -18.59 -13.03
CA ALA A 418 1.08 -19.51 -13.69
C ALA A 418 1.62 -19.93 -15.07
N GLN A 419 2.12 -18.98 -15.86
CA GLN A 419 2.68 -19.23 -17.18
C GLN A 419 3.99 -20.01 -17.10
N ALA A 420 4.80 -19.79 -16.07
CA ALA A 420 6.01 -20.60 -15.86
C ALA A 420 5.68 -22.05 -15.46
N MET A 421 4.64 -22.27 -14.65
CA MET A 421 4.19 -23.62 -14.28
C MET A 421 3.51 -24.33 -15.46
N GLN A 422 2.68 -23.62 -16.23
CA GLN A 422 2.08 -24.14 -17.47
C GLN A 422 3.15 -24.47 -18.50
N GLY A 423 4.13 -23.58 -18.69
CA GLY A 423 5.28 -23.81 -19.58
C GLY A 423 6.09 -25.03 -19.13
N PHE A 424 6.31 -25.20 -17.82
CA PHE A 424 6.95 -26.41 -17.30
C PHE A 424 6.17 -27.68 -17.63
N VAL A 425 4.85 -27.70 -17.39
CA VAL A 425 4.00 -28.86 -17.70
C VAL A 425 3.98 -29.13 -19.21
N ALA A 426 3.80 -28.11 -20.03
CA ALA A 426 3.78 -28.22 -21.49
C ALA A 426 5.13 -28.75 -22.02
N ASP A 427 6.24 -28.15 -21.61
CA ASP A 427 7.59 -28.57 -21.98
C ASP A 427 7.88 -30.01 -21.54
N LEU A 428 7.39 -30.44 -20.37
CA LEU A 428 7.55 -31.80 -19.85
C LEU A 428 6.85 -32.83 -20.75
N PHE A 429 5.66 -32.50 -21.27
CA PHE A 429 4.94 -33.36 -22.21
C PHE A 429 5.50 -33.28 -23.65
N GLU A 430 6.00 -32.12 -24.08
CA GLU A 430 6.63 -31.96 -25.41
C GLU A 430 7.96 -32.72 -25.49
N SER A 431 8.76 -32.68 -24.42
CA SER A 431 9.97 -33.50 -24.29
C SER A 431 9.66 -35.00 -24.23
N ALA A 432 8.50 -35.39 -23.68
CA ALA A 432 7.99 -36.76 -23.78
C ALA A 432 7.62 -37.14 -25.23
N GLY A 433 6.97 -36.23 -25.97
CA GLY A 433 6.49 -36.45 -27.34
C GLY A 433 7.57 -36.43 -28.43
N THR A 434 8.73 -35.83 -28.16
CA THR A 434 9.90 -35.80 -29.06
C THR A 434 10.81 -37.02 -28.94
N SER A 435 10.56 -37.90 -27.96
CA SER A 435 11.20 -39.21 -27.89
C SER A 435 10.72 -40.08 -29.05
N SER A 436 11.65 -40.72 -29.77
CA SER A 436 11.34 -41.57 -30.92
C SER A 436 10.31 -42.65 -30.55
N ALA A 437 9.34 -42.89 -31.44
CA ALA A 437 8.17 -43.76 -31.23
C ALA A 437 8.47 -45.23 -30.85
N SER A 438 9.74 -45.63 -30.69
CA SER A 438 10.18 -46.98 -30.35
C SER A 438 10.76 -47.14 -28.94
N GLU A 439 11.04 -46.07 -28.19
CA GLU A 439 11.52 -46.16 -26.80
C GLU A 439 10.43 -45.75 -25.79
N PRO A 440 10.15 -46.57 -24.76
CA PRO A 440 9.21 -46.18 -23.72
C PRO A 440 9.73 -44.95 -22.96
N ILE A 441 8.87 -43.94 -22.81
CA ILE A 441 9.18 -42.70 -22.11
C ILE A 441 9.58 -43.00 -20.67
N ASP A 442 10.84 -42.73 -20.32
CA ASP A 442 11.32 -42.83 -18.94
C ASP A 442 10.94 -41.56 -18.16
N LEU A 443 9.87 -41.67 -17.38
CA LEU A 443 9.35 -40.58 -16.55
C LEU A 443 10.42 -40.01 -15.60
N ARG A 444 11.37 -40.82 -15.10
CA ARG A 444 12.43 -40.32 -14.21
C ARG A 444 13.37 -39.36 -14.94
N LYS A 445 13.81 -39.74 -16.14
CA LYS A 445 14.64 -38.89 -17.01
C LYS A 445 13.92 -37.60 -17.38
N LEU A 446 12.63 -37.67 -17.68
CA LEU A 446 11.83 -36.46 -17.95
C LEU A 446 11.79 -35.51 -16.75
N LEU A 447 11.56 -36.03 -15.54
CA LEU A 447 11.58 -35.22 -14.32
C LEU A 447 12.97 -34.59 -14.08
N ASP A 448 14.06 -35.33 -14.31
CA ASP A 448 15.43 -34.81 -14.21
C ASP A 448 15.71 -33.67 -15.19
N MET A 449 15.32 -33.85 -16.45
CA MET A 449 15.43 -32.79 -17.47
C MET A 449 14.59 -31.57 -17.09
N GLY A 450 13.37 -31.81 -16.58
CA GLY A 450 12.47 -30.78 -16.08
C GLY A 450 13.07 -29.96 -14.93
N ILE A 451 13.75 -30.61 -13.98
CA ILE A 451 14.44 -29.93 -12.87
C ILE A 451 15.56 -29.04 -13.41
N VAL A 452 16.48 -29.57 -14.22
CA VAL A 452 17.64 -28.81 -14.73
C VAL A 452 17.20 -27.59 -15.53
N ARG A 453 16.15 -27.73 -16.35
CA ARG A 453 15.59 -26.63 -17.14
C ARG A 453 14.88 -25.61 -16.25
N GLY A 454 14.04 -26.06 -15.33
CA GLY A 454 13.32 -25.20 -14.39
C GLY A 454 14.27 -24.41 -13.47
N GLU A 455 15.37 -25.02 -13.03
CA GLU A 455 16.42 -24.33 -12.27
C GLU A 455 17.04 -23.16 -13.05
N ARG A 456 17.19 -23.29 -14.38
CA ARG A 456 17.71 -22.23 -15.27
C ARG A 456 16.68 -21.16 -15.62
N SER A 457 15.44 -21.54 -15.91
CA SER A 457 14.39 -20.59 -16.33
C SER A 457 13.81 -19.78 -15.18
N LEU A 458 13.82 -20.33 -13.95
CA LEU A 458 13.23 -19.70 -12.75
C LEU A 458 14.25 -19.01 -11.85
N VAL A 459 15.48 -18.72 -12.32
CA VAL A 459 16.54 -18.09 -11.51
C VAL A 459 16.08 -16.79 -10.84
N ARG A 460 15.28 -15.97 -11.55
CA ARG A 460 14.74 -14.69 -11.03
C ARG A 460 13.43 -14.83 -10.26
N GLN A 461 12.91 -16.06 -10.10
CA GLN A 461 11.61 -16.34 -9.48
C GLN A 461 11.76 -17.42 -8.38
N PRO A 462 12.39 -17.09 -7.25
CA PRO A 462 12.76 -18.07 -6.22
C PRO A 462 11.54 -18.80 -5.62
N GLN A 463 10.38 -18.15 -5.50
CA GLN A 463 9.15 -18.79 -5.04
C GLN A 463 8.64 -19.84 -6.05
N ALA A 464 8.58 -19.49 -7.35
CA ALA A 464 8.15 -20.42 -8.40
C ALA A 464 9.08 -21.64 -8.46
N ARG A 465 10.38 -21.43 -8.24
CA ARG A 465 11.36 -22.52 -8.16
C ARG A 465 11.14 -23.42 -6.93
N ALA A 466 10.77 -22.84 -5.78
CA ALA A 466 10.38 -23.62 -4.61
C ALA A 466 9.12 -24.46 -4.87
N GLU A 467 8.12 -23.90 -5.55
CA GLU A 467 6.90 -24.64 -5.95
C GLU A 467 7.21 -25.78 -6.91
N LEU A 468 8.08 -25.53 -7.91
CA LEU A 468 8.55 -26.56 -8.83
C LEU A 468 9.20 -27.75 -8.09
N TYR A 469 10.11 -27.48 -7.15
CA TYR A 469 10.71 -28.56 -6.35
C TYR A 469 9.67 -29.36 -5.58
N GLY A 470 8.65 -28.70 -5.02
CA GLY A 470 7.55 -29.38 -4.32
C GLY A 470 6.73 -30.30 -5.24
N VAL A 471 6.38 -29.82 -6.44
CA VAL A 471 5.65 -30.62 -7.45
C VAL A 471 6.47 -31.81 -7.90
N VAL A 472 7.74 -31.61 -8.26
CA VAL A 472 8.59 -32.71 -8.74
C VAL A 472 8.90 -33.70 -7.60
N ALA A 473 9.12 -33.22 -6.38
CA ALA A 473 9.28 -34.08 -5.21
C ALA A 473 8.04 -34.95 -4.99
N ARG A 474 6.83 -34.39 -5.07
CA ARG A 474 5.57 -35.14 -4.96
C ARG A 474 5.48 -36.25 -6.02
N LEU A 475 5.84 -35.96 -7.27
CA LEU A 475 5.86 -36.96 -8.34
C LEU A 475 6.90 -38.06 -8.06
N ARG A 476 8.11 -37.69 -7.63
CA ARG A 476 9.16 -38.66 -7.26
C ARG A 476 8.77 -39.53 -6.06
N LEU A 477 8.09 -38.97 -5.05
CA LEU A 477 7.52 -39.75 -3.95
C LEU A 477 6.53 -40.81 -4.45
N GLY A 478 5.68 -40.45 -5.42
CA GLY A 478 4.75 -41.40 -6.06
C GLY A 478 5.44 -42.52 -6.84
N LEU A 479 6.61 -42.25 -7.41
CA LEU A 479 7.45 -43.25 -8.09
C LEU A 479 8.30 -44.10 -7.13
N GLY A 480 8.35 -43.73 -5.85
CA GLY A 480 9.18 -44.38 -4.83
C GLY A 480 10.63 -43.89 -4.78
N ASP A 481 10.97 -42.80 -5.46
CA ASP A 481 12.31 -42.20 -5.49
C ASP A 481 12.50 -41.27 -4.27
N TYR A 482 12.45 -41.83 -3.06
CA TYR A 482 12.36 -41.06 -1.81
C TYR A 482 13.61 -40.23 -1.51
N ARG A 483 14.81 -40.71 -1.89
CA ARG A 483 16.07 -39.99 -1.64
C ARG A 483 16.20 -38.76 -2.54
N GLU A 484 15.84 -38.92 -3.81
CA GLU A 484 15.85 -37.88 -4.82
C GLU A 484 14.78 -36.83 -4.49
N ALA A 485 13.58 -37.27 -4.07
CA ALA A 485 12.54 -36.38 -3.56
C ALA A 485 13.03 -35.58 -2.34
N ASN A 486 13.68 -36.24 -1.36
CA ASN A 486 14.21 -35.54 -0.19
C ASN A 486 15.28 -34.51 -0.58
N THR A 487 16.14 -34.81 -1.55
CA THR A 487 17.15 -33.88 -2.06
C THR A 487 16.51 -32.61 -2.65
N LEU A 488 15.38 -32.75 -3.36
CA LEU A 488 14.63 -31.59 -3.87
C LEU A 488 13.96 -30.80 -2.74
N LEU A 489 13.45 -31.48 -1.72
CA LEU A 489 12.84 -30.86 -0.55
C LEU A 489 13.88 -30.12 0.31
N ASP A 490 15.14 -30.59 0.36
CA ASP A 490 16.26 -29.87 0.96
C ASP A 490 16.53 -28.54 0.22
N LYS A 491 16.60 -28.58 -1.11
CA LYS A 491 16.71 -27.36 -1.93
C LYS A 491 15.52 -26.42 -1.74
N GLN A 492 14.30 -26.96 -1.61
CA GLN A 492 13.09 -26.19 -1.38
C GLN A 492 13.12 -25.47 -0.03
N GLU A 493 13.53 -26.15 1.05
CA GLU A 493 13.63 -25.58 2.38
C GLU A 493 14.62 -24.41 2.42
N ILE A 494 15.80 -24.56 1.80
CA ILE A 494 16.81 -23.49 1.71
C ILE A 494 16.23 -22.25 1.01
N LEU A 495 15.40 -22.44 -0.04
CA LEU A 495 14.75 -21.32 -0.71
C LEU A 495 13.68 -20.67 0.16
N LEU A 496 12.81 -21.47 0.78
CA LEU A 496 11.72 -20.95 1.62
C LEU A 496 12.24 -20.21 2.85
N ALA A 497 13.37 -20.64 3.43
CA ALA A 497 14.03 -19.95 4.54
C ALA A 497 14.46 -18.52 4.17
N ASN A 498 14.82 -18.29 2.91
CA ASN A 498 15.25 -16.99 2.38
C ASN A 498 14.09 -16.16 1.77
N LEU A 499 12.85 -16.63 1.88
CA LEU A 499 11.65 -15.97 1.35
C LEU A 499 10.67 -15.63 2.48
N PRO A 500 10.79 -14.45 3.12
CA PRO A 500 9.93 -14.07 4.24
C PRO A 500 8.45 -13.99 3.83
N ASP A 501 8.16 -13.57 2.60
CA ASP A 501 6.80 -13.42 2.06
C ASP A 501 6.23 -14.71 1.46
N ALA A 502 6.92 -15.86 1.61
CA ALA A 502 6.42 -17.13 1.08
C ALA A 502 5.10 -17.53 1.78
N PRO A 503 4.04 -17.90 1.02
CA PRO A 503 2.75 -18.27 1.59
C PRO A 503 2.87 -19.40 2.61
N VAL A 504 2.11 -19.31 3.71
CA VAL A 504 2.07 -20.36 4.74
C VAL A 504 1.58 -21.70 4.17
N SER A 505 0.67 -21.67 3.19
CA SER A 505 0.21 -22.86 2.46
C SER A 505 1.38 -23.64 1.83
N LEU A 506 2.29 -22.95 1.15
CA LEU A 506 3.45 -23.56 0.51
C LEU A 506 4.42 -24.16 1.54
N ARG A 507 4.61 -23.49 2.69
CA ARG A 507 5.44 -24.00 3.79
C ARG A 507 4.84 -25.25 4.44
N LEU A 508 3.52 -25.27 4.65
CA LEU A 508 2.79 -26.43 5.16
C LEU A 508 2.87 -27.61 4.20
N GLU A 509 2.69 -27.38 2.89
CA GLU A 509 2.85 -28.43 1.88
C GLU A 509 4.28 -28.97 1.82
N ALA A 510 5.28 -28.11 1.87
CA ALA A 510 6.70 -28.51 1.89
C ALA A 510 7.02 -29.39 3.11
N ALA A 511 6.57 -28.99 4.31
CA ALA A 511 6.75 -29.78 5.54
C ALA A 511 6.04 -31.14 5.44
N THR A 512 4.81 -31.16 4.90
CA THR A 512 4.00 -32.36 4.70
C THR A 512 4.70 -33.36 3.75
N LEU A 513 5.23 -32.88 2.61
CA LEU A 513 5.98 -33.71 1.66
C LEU A 513 7.28 -34.23 2.27
N ARG A 514 7.98 -33.40 3.05
CA ARG A 514 9.22 -33.79 3.73
C ARG A 514 9.00 -34.81 4.83
N GLY A 515 7.94 -34.64 5.63
CA GLY A 515 7.51 -35.65 6.60
C GLY A 515 7.28 -37.00 5.93
N ASN A 516 6.56 -37.01 4.80
CA ASN A 516 6.36 -38.24 4.02
C ASN A 516 7.69 -38.82 3.51
N ALA A 517 8.58 -38.00 2.92
CA ALA A 517 9.89 -38.45 2.45
C ALA A 517 10.73 -39.10 3.56
N TYR A 518 10.81 -38.46 4.73
CA TYR A 518 11.54 -38.99 5.88
C TYR A 518 10.94 -40.29 6.41
N ARG A 519 9.61 -40.39 6.52
CA ARG A 519 8.94 -41.62 6.95
C ARG A 519 9.28 -42.78 6.00
N GLN A 520 9.18 -42.55 4.69
CA GLN A 520 9.48 -43.58 3.68
C GLN A 520 10.96 -43.99 3.65
N LEU A 521 11.85 -43.11 4.10
CA LEU A 521 13.28 -43.39 4.27
C LEU A 521 13.61 -44.05 5.63
N GLY A 522 12.62 -44.24 6.53
CA GLY A 522 12.83 -44.75 7.88
C GLY A 522 13.42 -43.73 8.87
N ASN A 523 13.51 -42.45 8.49
CA ASN A 523 14.01 -41.38 9.37
C ASN A 523 12.85 -40.77 10.19
N LEU A 524 12.36 -41.51 11.17
CA LEU A 524 11.26 -41.07 12.04
C LEU A 524 11.58 -39.77 12.84
N PRO A 525 12.79 -39.57 13.39
CA PRO A 525 13.15 -38.30 14.03
C PRO A 525 13.07 -37.11 13.08
N GLY A 526 13.53 -37.27 11.83
CA GLY A 526 13.41 -36.26 10.78
C GLY A 526 11.94 -35.96 10.43
N CYS A 527 11.10 -37.01 10.37
CA CYS A 527 9.65 -36.89 10.16
C CYS A 527 9.03 -35.94 11.20
N LEU A 528 9.21 -36.26 12.49
CA LEU A 528 8.67 -35.45 13.57
C LEU A 528 9.21 -34.03 13.59
N GLN A 529 10.52 -33.85 13.39
CA GLN A 529 11.13 -32.52 13.39
C GLN A 529 10.56 -31.64 12.27
N ALA A 530 10.38 -32.19 11.06
CA ALA A 530 9.80 -31.47 9.94
C ALA A 530 8.37 -31.03 10.23
N MET A 531 7.57 -31.89 10.87
CA MET A 531 6.20 -31.56 11.25
C MET A 531 6.16 -30.53 12.40
N GLN A 532 6.90 -30.74 13.49
CA GLN A 532 6.89 -29.89 14.68
C GLN A 532 7.18 -28.40 14.38
N ARG A 533 8.11 -28.12 13.44
CA ARG A 533 8.45 -26.73 13.05
C ARG A 533 7.25 -25.94 12.51
N MET A 534 6.25 -26.62 11.97
CA MET A 534 5.08 -26.00 11.34
C MET A 534 3.79 -26.19 12.15
N GLU A 535 3.85 -26.81 13.31
CA GLU A 535 2.65 -27.16 14.09
C GLU A 535 1.87 -25.92 14.58
N ASP A 536 2.59 -24.90 15.05
CA ASP A 536 1.99 -23.62 15.46
C ASP A 536 1.37 -22.86 14.27
N ALA A 537 1.98 -22.95 13.09
CA ALA A 537 1.44 -22.34 11.88
C ALA A 537 0.19 -23.09 11.41
N ALA A 538 0.20 -24.42 11.45
CA ALA A 538 -0.95 -25.25 11.12
C ALA A 538 -2.16 -24.94 12.02
N ARG A 539 -1.94 -24.79 13.34
CA ARG A 539 -2.98 -24.39 14.30
C ARG A 539 -3.61 -23.03 13.98
N ARG A 540 -2.80 -22.02 13.63
CA ARG A 540 -3.30 -20.66 13.35
C ARG A 540 -4.04 -20.55 12.03
N GLU A 541 -3.62 -21.31 11.02
CA GLU A 541 -4.19 -21.25 9.67
C GLU A 541 -5.32 -22.26 9.44
N GLU A 542 -5.78 -22.96 10.47
CA GLU A 542 -6.77 -24.03 10.35
C GLU A 542 -8.07 -23.59 9.66
N GLU A 543 -8.57 -22.38 9.98
CA GLU A 543 -9.78 -21.84 9.35
C GLU A 543 -9.53 -21.28 7.94
N ARG A 544 -8.30 -20.88 7.64
CA ARG A 544 -7.94 -20.19 6.39
C ARG A 544 -7.43 -21.14 5.31
N LEU A 545 -6.78 -22.23 5.72
CA LEU A 545 -6.17 -23.25 4.86
C LEU A 545 -6.57 -24.69 5.26
N PRO A 546 -7.88 -25.03 5.39
CA PRO A 546 -8.29 -26.35 5.85
C PRO A 546 -7.69 -27.54 5.08
N PRO A 547 -7.59 -27.52 3.72
CA PRO A 547 -7.03 -28.65 2.97
C PRO A 547 -5.54 -28.91 3.29
N GLN A 548 -4.73 -27.86 3.36
CA GLN A 548 -3.29 -27.98 3.66
C GLN A 548 -3.08 -28.43 5.12
N VAL A 549 -3.85 -27.89 6.05
CA VAL A 549 -3.77 -28.24 7.47
C VAL A 549 -4.24 -29.67 7.72
N ALA A 550 -5.30 -30.12 7.04
CA ALA A 550 -5.74 -31.51 7.11
C ALA A 550 -4.66 -32.48 6.59
N ALA A 551 -4.10 -32.22 5.42
CA ALA A 551 -3.01 -33.04 4.87
C ALA A 551 -1.80 -33.08 5.80
N PHE A 552 -1.45 -31.94 6.41
CA PHE A 552 -0.40 -31.84 7.42
C PHE A 552 -0.69 -32.71 8.64
N TYR A 553 -1.89 -32.63 9.24
CA TYR A 553 -2.27 -33.47 10.38
C TYR A 553 -2.30 -34.97 10.03
N SER A 554 -2.76 -35.35 8.84
CA SER A 554 -2.70 -36.76 8.40
C SER A 554 -1.25 -37.26 8.32
N GLN A 555 -0.31 -36.48 7.76
CA GLN A 555 1.10 -36.89 7.74
C GLN A 555 1.73 -36.93 9.14
N GLN A 556 1.38 -35.97 10.01
CA GLN A 556 1.89 -35.95 11.37
C GLN A 556 1.38 -37.18 12.15
N GLY A 557 0.11 -37.53 11.97
CA GLY A 557 -0.48 -38.76 12.50
C GLY A 557 0.29 -40.00 12.04
N ARG A 558 0.63 -40.09 10.75
CA ARG A 558 1.47 -41.17 10.20
C ARG A 558 2.87 -41.21 10.81
N CYS A 559 3.53 -40.08 11.06
CA CYS A 559 4.82 -40.06 11.76
C CYS A 559 4.70 -40.62 13.19
N HIS A 560 3.63 -40.28 13.92
CA HIS A 560 3.41 -40.74 15.30
C HIS A 560 3.00 -42.21 15.38
N GLN A 561 2.24 -42.70 14.40
CA GLN A 561 1.83 -44.10 14.33
C GLN A 561 3.05 -45.04 14.23
N GLU A 562 4.06 -44.70 13.42
CA GLU A 562 5.29 -45.49 13.27
C GLU A 562 6.18 -45.49 14.53
N LEU A 563 5.83 -44.70 15.54
CA LEU A 563 6.49 -44.64 16.86
C LEU A 563 5.62 -45.26 17.96
N ASP A 564 4.58 -46.01 17.60
CA ASP A 564 3.60 -46.62 18.50
C ASP A 564 2.89 -45.61 19.42
N GLN A 565 2.73 -44.37 18.95
CA GLN A 565 2.03 -43.30 19.67
C GLN A 565 0.58 -43.17 19.21
N SER A 566 -0.17 -44.28 19.21
CA SER A 566 -1.51 -44.40 18.62
C SER A 566 -2.52 -43.37 19.16
N THR A 567 -2.48 -43.03 20.44
CA THR A 567 -3.37 -42.00 21.03
C THR A 567 -3.17 -40.62 20.41
N LEU A 568 -1.92 -40.26 20.09
CA LEU A 568 -1.62 -38.98 19.44
C LEU A 568 -1.94 -39.03 17.95
N ALA A 569 -1.61 -40.13 17.28
CA ALA A 569 -1.96 -40.37 15.88
C ALA A 569 -3.48 -40.27 15.67
N ASN A 570 -4.28 -40.93 16.52
CA ASN A 570 -5.74 -40.90 16.46
C ASN A 570 -6.29 -39.47 16.60
N ARG A 571 -5.78 -38.67 17.55
CA ARG A 571 -6.20 -37.27 17.71
C ARG A 571 -5.95 -36.45 16.44
N LEU A 572 -4.80 -36.62 15.82
CA LEU A 572 -4.43 -35.93 14.58
C LEU A 572 -5.28 -36.39 13.40
N TYR A 573 -5.51 -37.70 13.26
CA TYR A 573 -6.38 -38.26 12.24
C TYR A 573 -7.83 -37.78 12.39
N MET A 574 -8.37 -37.76 13.60
CA MET A 574 -9.72 -37.26 13.87
C MET A 574 -9.85 -35.76 13.57
N ARG A 575 -8.82 -34.96 13.88
CA ARG A 575 -8.80 -33.54 13.54
C ARG A 575 -8.78 -33.31 12.03
N SER A 576 -7.92 -34.03 11.30
CA SER A 576 -7.88 -33.98 9.84
C SER A 576 -9.20 -34.44 9.22
N LEU A 577 -9.79 -35.53 9.71
CA LEU A 577 -11.08 -36.03 9.23
C LEU A 577 -12.21 -35.01 9.40
N GLN A 578 -12.26 -34.29 10.53
CA GLN A 578 -13.21 -33.21 10.75
C GLN A 578 -13.07 -32.08 9.72
N LEU A 579 -11.83 -31.65 9.45
CA LEU A 579 -11.55 -30.60 8.47
C LEU A 579 -11.96 -31.03 7.06
N ARG A 580 -11.60 -32.24 6.63
CA ARG A 580 -11.92 -32.75 5.29
C ARG A 580 -13.43 -32.93 5.08
N ARG A 581 -14.16 -33.39 6.12
CA ARG A 581 -15.63 -33.48 6.07
C ARG A 581 -16.28 -32.10 5.92
N LYS A 582 -15.76 -31.09 6.63
CA LYS A 582 -16.29 -29.72 6.55
C LYS A 582 -16.11 -29.12 5.14
N GLU A 583 -14.98 -29.39 4.50
CA GLU A 583 -14.69 -28.91 3.13
C GLU A 583 -15.36 -29.73 2.02
N GLY A 584 -15.94 -30.89 2.34
CA GLY A 584 -16.49 -31.81 1.33
C GLY A 584 -15.41 -32.56 0.52
N ASP A 585 -14.19 -32.70 1.06
CA ASP A 585 -13.09 -33.46 0.44
C ASP A 585 -13.32 -34.97 0.58
N ASN A 586 -14.14 -35.54 -0.31
CA ASN A 586 -14.51 -36.96 -0.26
C ASN A 586 -13.31 -37.91 -0.42
N VAL A 587 -12.35 -37.56 -1.27
CA VAL A 587 -11.14 -38.39 -1.48
C VAL A 587 -10.31 -38.38 -0.21
N GLY A 588 -10.04 -37.20 0.35
CA GLY A 588 -9.28 -37.07 1.58
C GLY A 588 -9.94 -37.70 2.80
N VAL A 589 -11.27 -37.67 2.89
CA VAL A 589 -12.01 -38.41 3.93
C VAL A 589 -11.72 -39.91 3.84
N ALA A 590 -11.74 -40.48 2.63
CA ALA A 590 -11.42 -41.89 2.42
C ALA A 590 -9.94 -42.21 2.74
N GLU A 591 -9.00 -41.35 2.33
CA GLU A 591 -7.58 -41.48 2.69
C GLU A 591 -7.38 -41.51 4.20
N ASN A 592 -8.06 -40.61 4.92
CA ASN A 592 -7.91 -40.49 6.36
C ASN A 592 -8.59 -41.65 7.12
N LEU A 593 -9.68 -42.21 6.59
CA LEU A 593 -10.31 -43.41 7.15
C LEU A 593 -9.45 -44.66 6.90
N LEU A 594 -8.74 -44.73 5.78
CA LEU A 594 -7.73 -45.75 5.53
C LEU A 594 -6.58 -45.68 6.55
N ASP A 595 -6.11 -44.47 6.89
CA ASP A 595 -5.09 -44.29 7.94
C ASP A 595 -5.60 -44.76 9.32
N ILE A 596 -6.84 -44.40 9.68
CA ILE A 596 -7.47 -44.83 10.95
C ILE A 596 -7.64 -46.35 11.00
N ALA A 597 -8.10 -46.98 9.92
CA ALA A 597 -8.24 -48.44 9.86
C ALA A 597 -6.89 -49.15 10.01
N LYS A 598 -5.84 -48.65 9.35
CA LYS A 598 -4.47 -49.18 9.51
C LYS A 598 -3.94 -49.05 10.93
N MET A 599 -4.25 -47.94 11.60
CA MET A 599 -3.89 -47.73 13.01
C MET A 599 -4.61 -48.73 13.93
N HIS A 600 -5.93 -48.90 13.78
CA HIS A 600 -6.67 -49.91 14.57
C HIS A 600 -6.13 -51.33 14.36
N ALA A 601 -5.76 -51.67 13.13
CA ALA A 601 -5.16 -52.96 12.82
C ALA A 601 -3.80 -53.14 13.52
N ALA A 602 -2.96 -52.10 13.52
CA ALA A 602 -1.67 -52.11 14.21
C ALA A 602 -1.83 -52.19 15.74
N ASP A 603 -2.89 -51.60 16.29
CA ASP A 603 -3.24 -51.67 17.72
C ASP A 603 -3.88 -53.03 18.11
N GLY A 604 -3.89 -54.02 17.21
CA GLY A 604 -4.41 -55.37 17.48
C GLY A 604 -5.93 -55.49 17.42
N ALA A 605 -6.62 -54.56 16.75
CA ALA A 605 -8.08 -54.58 16.55
C ALA A 605 -8.48 -54.62 15.07
N PRO A 606 -8.07 -55.64 14.29
CA PRO A 606 -8.39 -55.73 12.86
C PRO A 606 -9.89 -55.86 12.58
N GLU A 607 -10.68 -56.47 13.46
CA GLU A 607 -12.13 -56.61 13.32
C GLU A 607 -12.85 -55.27 13.35
N ALA A 608 -12.33 -54.30 14.12
CA ALA A 608 -12.86 -52.93 14.15
C ALA A 608 -12.48 -52.14 12.89
N ALA A 609 -11.35 -52.48 12.26
CA ALA A 609 -10.84 -51.78 11.08
C ALA A 609 -11.60 -52.12 9.79
N VAL A 610 -12.07 -53.37 9.64
CA VAL A 610 -12.81 -53.85 8.45
C VAL A 610 -14.04 -52.99 8.13
N PRO A 611 -15.01 -52.77 9.03
CA PRO A 611 -16.21 -51.99 8.71
C PRO A 611 -15.89 -50.53 8.38
N ILE A 612 -14.93 -49.92 9.09
CA ILE A 612 -14.48 -48.54 8.82
C ILE A 612 -14.00 -48.40 7.37
N LEU A 613 -13.17 -49.35 6.93
CA LEU A 613 -12.57 -49.30 5.61
C LEU A 613 -13.55 -49.70 4.50
N ALA A 614 -14.43 -50.68 4.76
CA ALA A 614 -15.47 -51.10 3.83
C ALA A 614 -16.49 -49.98 3.57
N ASP A 615 -16.96 -49.30 4.64
CA ASP A 615 -17.87 -48.17 4.52
C ASP A 615 -17.22 -47.00 3.78
N ALA A 616 -15.96 -46.68 4.12
CA ALA A 616 -15.19 -45.65 3.43
C ALA A 616 -15.03 -45.95 1.94
N LEU A 617 -14.78 -47.21 1.59
CA LEU A 617 -14.63 -47.65 0.19
C LEU A 617 -15.95 -47.52 -0.57
N ALA A 618 -17.07 -47.96 0.03
CA ALA A 618 -18.39 -47.84 -0.56
C ALA A 618 -18.79 -46.36 -0.78
N ASP A 619 -18.46 -45.49 0.17
CA ASP A 619 -18.69 -44.04 0.06
C ASP A 619 -17.81 -43.40 -1.02
N LEU A 620 -16.53 -43.76 -1.11
CA LEU A 620 -15.61 -43.28 -2.15
C LEU A 620 -16.11 -43.66 -3.54
N ARG A 621 -16.52 -44.92 -3.73
CA ARG A 621 -17.10 -45.42 -4.98
C ARG A 621 -18.35 -44.65 -5.38
N ARG A 622 -19.26 -44.42 -4.44
CA ARG A 622 -20.52 -43.71 -4.69
C ARG A 622 -20.29 -42.23 -5.05
N LYS A 623 -19.33 -41.56 -4.41
CA LYS A 623 -19.14 -40.10 -4.54
C LYS A 623 -18.10 -39.69 -5.58
N VAL A 624 -17.08 -40.52 -5.81
CA VAL A 624 -15.94 -40.21 -6.69
C VAL A 624 -15.86 -41.16 -7.88
N GLY A 625 -16.16 -42.44 -7.66
CA GLY A 625 -16.21 -43.48 -8.70
C GLY A 625 -15.25 -44.65 -8.45
N ASP A 626 -15.53 -45.78 -9.10
CA ASP A 626 -14.84 -47.06 -8.88
C ASP A 626 -13.40 -47.10 -9.42
N ARG A 627 -13.06 -46.20 -10.36
CA ARG A 627 -11.76 -46.16 -11.04
C ARG A 627 -10.74 -45.23 -10.37
N HIS A 628 -11.00 -44.74 -9.16
CA HIS A 628 -10.06 -43.86 -8.45
C HIS A 628 -8.87 -44.67 -7.89
N PRO A 629 -7.59 -44.23 -8.05
CA PRO A 629 -6.42 -45.00 -7.61
C PRO A 629 -6.43 -45.43 -6.13
N LEU A 630 -7.00 -44.60 -5.24
CA LEU A 630 -7.14 -44.92 -3.81
C LEU A 630 -7.93 -46.21 -3.54
N VAL A 631 -8.84 -46.60 -4.44
CA VAL A 631 -9.60 -47.86 -4.35
C VAL A 631 -8.64 -49.05 -4.31
N ILE A 632 -7.51 -49.00 -5.03
CA ILE A 632 -6.47 -50.04 -5.01
C ILE A 632 -5.93 -50.20 -3.58
N ASP A 633 -5.48 -49.11 -2.96
CA ASP A 633 -4.88 -49.15 -1.62
C ASP A 633 -5.89 -49.60 -0.55
N MET A 634 -7.14 -49.17 -0.66
CA MET A 634 -8.21 -49.59 0.25
C MET A 634 -8.54 -51.08 0.11
N LEU A 635 -8.67 -51.59 -1.11
CA LEU A 635 -8.89 -53.02 -1.36
C LEU A 635 -7.73 -53.88 -0.89
N ARG A 636 -6.49 -53.41 -1.05
CA ARG A 636 -5.30 -54.09 -0.52
C ARG A 636 -5.30 -54.14 0.99
N SER A 637 -5.68 -53.05 1.64
CA SER A 637 -5.81 -53.03 3.09
C SER A 637 -6.95 -53.91 3.58
N LEU A 638 -8.12 -53.93 2.91
CA LEU A 638 -9.18 -54.89 3.21
C LEU A 638 -8.70 -56.34 3.04
N CYS A 639 -8.03 -56.66 1.93
CA CYS A 639 -7.46 -58.00 1.74
C CYS A 639 -6.51 -58.42 2.88
N ALA A 640 -5.68 -57.50 3.38
CA ALA A 640 -4.80 -57.78 4.52
C ALA A 640 -5.60 -58.02 5.82
N LEU A 641 -6.64 -57.21 6.07
CA LEU A 641 -7.50 -57.32 7.25
C LEU A 641 -8.35 -58.59 7.23
N ASP A 642 -8.93 -58.93 6.08
CA ASP A 642 -9.73 -60.14 5.89
C ASP A 642 -8.86 -61.39 6.04
N ARG A 643 -7.60 -61.35 5.55
CA ARG A 643 -6.62 -62.42 5.80
C ARG A 643 -6.30 -62.56 7.29
N ALA A 644 -6.15 -61.44 8.01
CA ALA A 644 -5.85 -61.44 9.44
C ALA A 644 -7.04 -61.85 10.33
N THR A 645 -8.28 -61.72 9.83
CA THR A 645 -9.52 -62.11 10.53
C THR A 645 -10.12 -63.43 10.01
N ASP A 646 -9.33 -64.20 9.26
CA ASP A 646 -9.68 -65.49 8.63
C ASP A 646 -10.92 -65.46 7.70
N GLN A 647 -11.27 -64.29 7.17
CA GLN A 647 -12.29 -64.12 6.12
C GLN A 647 -11.67 -64.36 4.74
N LEU A 648 -11.17 -65.58 4.52
CA LEU A 648 -10.29 -65.90 3.39
C LEU A 648 -10.93 -65.72 2.00
N ASP A 649 -12.23 -65.98 1.86
CA ASP A 649 -12.93 -65.77 0.59
C ASP A 649 -13.05 -64.28 0.23
N ASP A 650 -13.32 -63.43 1.23
CA ASP A 650 -13.35 -61.98 1.07
C ASP A 650 -11.94 -61.42 0.80
N ALA A 651 -10.92 -61.96 1.47
CA ALA A 651 -9.53 -61.61 1.20
C ALA A 651 -9.16 -61.87 -0.27
N VAL A 652 -9.51 -63.05 -0.81
CA VAL A 652 -9.25 -63.37 -2.22
C VAL A 652 -10.02 -62.44 -3.15
N ARG A 653 -11.27 -62.12 -2.84
CA ARG A 653 -12.11 -61.19 -3.62
C ARG A 653 -11.48 -59.80 -3.68
N HIS A 654 -11.16 -59.20 -2.53
CA HIS A 654 -10.58 -57.86 -2.47
C HIS A 654 -9.18 -57.79 -3.09
N CYS A 655 -8.32 -58.80 -2.88
CA CYS A 655 -6.99 -58.83 -3.52
C CYS A 655 -7.08 -58.96 -5.06
N ARG A 656 -7.98 -59.80 -5.59
CA ARG A 656 -8.20 -59.92 -7.04
C ARG A 656 -8.73 -58.62 -7.63
N GLU A 657 -9.68 -57.99 -6.95
CA GLU A 657 -10.26 -56.72 -7.40
C GLU A 657 -9.20 -55.61 -7.41
N SER A 658 -8.36 -55.54 -6.36
CA SER A 658 -7.22 -54.62 -6.33
C SER A 658 -6.25 -54.87 -7.48
N GLN A 659 -5.90 -56.14 -7.75
CA GLN A 659 -4.98 -56.49 -8.82
C GLN A 659 -5.55 -56.05 -10.18
N ALA A 660 -6.80 -56.44 -10.48
CA ALA A 660 -7.45 -56.12 -11.74
C ALA A 660 -7.51 -54.60 -11.97
N LEU A 661 -7.88 -53.84 -10.93
CA LEU A 661 -7.94 -52.38 -11.02
C LEU A 661 -6.55 -51.75 -11.20
N ALA A 662 -5.53 -52.26 -10.51
CA ALA A 662 -4.15 -51.76 -10.65
C ALA A 662 -3.59 -52.01 -12.05
N GLU A 663 -3.80 -53.21 -12.60
CA GLU A 663 -3.38 -53.55 -13.96
C GLU A 663 -4.12 -52.72 -15.02
N ASP A 664 -5.41 -52.47 -14.83
CA ASP A 664 -6.23 -51.67 -15.74
C ASP A 664 -5.86 -50.17 -15.71
N LEU A 665 -5.61 -49.59 -14.53
CA LEU A 665 -5.29 -48.17 -14.39
C LEU A 665 -3.83 -47.82 -14.71
N HIS A 666 -2.89 -48.69 -14.34
CA HIS A 666 -1.47 -48.38 -14.39
C HIS A 666 -0.68 -49.28 -15.35
N GLY A 667 -1.30 -50.31 -15.90
CA GLY A 667 -0.62 -51.36 -16.63
C GLY A 667 0.02 -52.39 -15.70
N ARG A 668 0.39 -53.53 -16.27
CA ARG A 668 0.95 -54.68 -15.53
C ARG A 668 2.30 -54.41 -14.88
N ASP A 669 3.07 -53.51 -15.48
CA ASP A 669 4.46 -53.24 -15.12
C ASP A 669 4.60 -52.19 -13.99
N HIS A 670 3.50 -51.58 -13.56
CA HIS A 670 3.53 -50.54 -12.55
C HIS A 670 3.70 -51.09 -11.14
N ARG A 671 4.36 -50.33 -10.26
CA ARG A 671 4.64 -50.74 -8.87
C ARG A 671 3.38 -51.15 -8.10
N ALA A 672 2.28 -50.40 -8.25
CA ALA A 672 1.01 -50.74 -7.60
C ALA A 672 0.48 -52.11 -8.03
N SER A 673 0.60 -52.45 -9.31
CA SER A 673 0.19 -53.73 -9.88
C SER A 673 1.08 -54.87 -9.38
N VAL A 674 2.39 -54.67 -9.35
CA VAL A 674 3.37 -55.63 -8.78
C VAL A 674 3.08 -55.89 -7.31
N ASP A 675 2.80 -54.85 -6.54
CA ASP A 675 2.52 -54.99 -5.11
C ASP A 675 1.17 -55.70 -4.85
N ALA A 676 0.13 -55.41 -5.64
CA ALA A 676 -1.15 -56.13 -5.58
C ALA A 676 -0.99 -57.60 -5.96
N ASN A 677 -0.24 -57.88 -7.04
CA ASN A 677 0.11 -59.24 -7.48
C ASN A 677 0.85 -60.01 -6.38
N ARG A 678 1.84 -59.38 -5.74
CA ARG A 678 2.59 -59.99 -4.63
C ARG A 678 1.68 -60.35 -3.46
N GLN A 679 0.75 -59.47 -3.09
CA GLN A 679 -0.17 -59.70 -1.98
C GLN A 679 -1.15 -60.85 -2.28
N LEU A 680 -1.72 -60.88 -3.49
CA LEU A 680 -2.60 -61.97 -3.92
C LEU A 680 -1.84 -63.31 -4.00
N ALA A 681 -0.63 -63.31 -4.55
CA ALA A 681 0.19 -64.52 -4.63
C ALA A 681 0.56 -65.05 -3.23
N ALA A 682 0.90 -64.17 -2.29
CA ALA A 682 1.14 -64.57 -0.89
C ALA A 682 -0.10 -65.20 -0.25
N LEU A 683 -1.30 -64.62 -0.47
CA LEU A 683 -2.54 -65.22 0.00
C LEU A 683 -2.80 -66.60 -0.63
N TYR A 684 -2.48 -66.80 -1.90
CA TYR A 684 -2.57 -68.13 -2.51
C TYR A 684 -1.59 -69.15 -1.95
N VAL A 685 -0.40 -68.73 -1.53
CA VAL A 685 0.53 -69.62 -0.81
C VAL A 685 -0.08 -70.06 0.51
N ASP A 686 -0.64 -69.13 1.29
CA ASP A 686 -1.27 -69.47 2.58
C ASP A 686 -2.41 -70.48 2.43
N LEU A 687 -3.20 -70.32 1.37
CA LEU A 687 -4.35 -71.16 1.01
C LEU A 687 -3.97 -72.47 0.31
N GLY A 688 -2.68 -72.79 0.17
CA GLY A 688 -2.24 -74.02 -0.52
C GLY A 688 -2.61 -74.06 -2.00
N ARG A 689 -2.78 -72.91 -2.66
CA ARG A 689 -3.08 -72.76 -4.10
C ARG A 689 -1.82 -72.36 -4.87
N PHE A 690 -0.78 -73.18 -4.76
CA PHE A 690 0.57 -72.86 -5.23
C PHE A 690 0.66 -72.63 -6.74
N SER A 691 -0.15 -73.33 -7.54
CA SER A 691 -0.15 -73.16 -9.00
C SER A 691 -0.59 -71.75 -9.40
N GLN A 692 -1.55 -71.17 -8.67
CA GLN A 692 -2.01 -69.80 -8.89
C GLN A 692 -0.96 -68.78 -8.44
N ALA A 693 -0.34 -69.00 -7.27
CA ALA A 693 0.76 -68.18 -6.78
C ALA A 693 1.96 -68.18 -7.75
N GLU A 694 2.36 -69.36 -8.24
CA GLU A 694 3.49 -69.52 -9.17
C GLU A 694 3.22 -68.76 -10.47
N SER A 695 2.00 -68.85 -11.02
CA SER A 695 1.63 -68.14 -12.24
C SER A 695 1.83 -66.62 -12.12
N ILE A 696 1.37 -66.02 -11.02
CA ILE A 696 1.52 -64.58 -10.77
C ILE A 696 3.00 -64.20 -10.60
N PHE A 697 3.76 -64.98 -9.83
CA PHE A 697 5.19 -64.72 -9.63
C PHE A 697 6.00 -64.87 -10.91
N LEU A 698 5.73 -65.89 -11.74
CA LEU A 698 6.44 -66.10 -13.01
C LEU A 698 6.18 -64.97 -14.00
N GLN A 699 4.95 -64.45 -14.07
CA GLN A 699 4.63 -63.29 -14.90
C GLN A 699 5.45 -62.06 -14.48
N THR A 700 5.44 -61.75 -13.18
CA THR A 700 6.19 -60.62 -12.61
C THR A 700 7.71 -60.81 -12.80
N PHE A 701 8.20 -62.03 -12.60
CA PHE A 701 9.61 -62.40 -12.72
C PHE A 701 10.13 -62.29 -14.16
N GLY A 702 9.37 -62.77 -15.15
CA GLY A 702 9.73 -62.71 -16.57
C GLY A 702 9.97 -61.27 -17.02
N TRP A 703 9.12 -60.35 -16.59
CA TRP A 703 9.29 -58.92 -16.81
C TRP A 703 10.59 -58.39 -16.18
N MET A 704 10.77 -58.61 -14.87
CA MET A 704 11.94 -58.11 -14.12
C MET A 704 13.26 -58.59 -14.73
N ARG A 705 13.35 -59.86 -15.13
CA ARG A 705 14.58 -60.46 -15.67
C ARG A 705 15.04 -59.82 -16.99
N THR A 706 14.13 -59.22 -17.75
CA THR A 706 14.48 -58.58 -19.04
C THR A 706 14.98 -57.14 -18.90
N ARG A 707 14.72 -56.49 -17.77
CA ARG A 707 14.99 -55.05 -17.57
C ARG A 707 15.94 -54.74 -16.42
N LEU A 708 16.00 -55.61 -15.42
CA LEU A 708 16.82 -55.42 -14.23
C LEU A 708 18.11 -56.23 -14.34
N ASP A 709 19.19 -55.68 -13.80
CA ASP A 709 20.45 -56.41 -13.66
C ASP A 709 20.24 -57.70 -12.88
N ARG A 710 21.04 -58.72 -13.21
CA ARG A 710 20.96 -60.04 -12.56
C ARG A 710 21.06 -60.00 -11.02
N ASN A 711 21.73 -58.99 -10.48
CA ASN A 711 21.94 -58.82 -9.04
C ASN A 711 21.01 -57.76 -8.42
N HIS A 712 19.97 -57.32 -9.13
CA HIS A 712 19.06 -56.31 -8.63
C HIS A 712 18.27 -56.83 -7.41
N PRO A 713 18.15 -56.08 -6.30
CA PRO A 713 17.47 -56.54 -5.08
C PRO A 713 16.02 -56.99 -5.27
N ASP A 714 15.30 -56.38 -6.21
CA ASP A 714 13.93 -56.74 -6.53
C ASP A 714 13.83 -58.08 -7.26
N LEU A 715 14.80 -58.38 -8.13
CA LEU A 715 14.89 -59.68 -8.78
C LEU A 715 15.19 -60.78 -7.76
N ALA A 716 16.06 -60.50 -6.78
CA ALA A 716 16.32 -61.39 -5.66
C ALA A 716 15.07 -61.67 -4.80
N ARG A 717 14.19 -60.68 -4.59
CA ARG A 717 12.86 -60.91 -3.95
C ARG A 717 12.00 -61.86 -4.75
N ALA A 718 11.93 -61.70 -6.08
CA ALA A 718 11.16 -62.58 -6.92
C ALA A 718 11.70 -64.02 -6.91
N TYR A 719 13.01 -64.20 -6.92
CA TYR A 719 13.65 -65.51 -6.71
C TYR A 719 13.23 -66.16 -5.39
N ASN A 720 13.28 -65.42 -4.28
CA ASN A 720 12.85 -65.93 -2.98
C ASN A 720 11.36 -66.33 -2.96
N SER A 721 10.47 -65.53 -3.55
CA SER A 721 9.05 -65.89 -3.64
C SER A 721 8.82 -67.17 -4.45
N LEU A 722 9.50 -67.32 -5.60
CA LEU A 722 9.44 -68.55 -6.39
C LEU A 722 10.06 -69.75 -5.65
N ALA A 723 11.13 -69.52 -4.86
CA ALA A 723 11.75 -70.57 -4.04
C ALA A 723 10.80 -71.11 -2.98
N ILE A 724 10.07 -70.23 -2.27
CA ILE A 724 9.06 -70.63 -1.30
C ILE A 724 7.94 -71.43 -1.96
N VAL A 725 7.44 -71.00 -3.13
CA VAL A 725 6.42 -71.75 -3.87
C VAL A 725 6.92 -73.12 -4.33
N ALA A 726 8.15 -73.19 -4.86
CA ALA A 726 8.78 -74.46 -5.25
C ALA A 726 8.94 -75.39 -4.04
N TRP A 727 9.38 -74.84 -2.89
CA TRP A 727 9.48 -75.58 -1.64
C TRP A 727 8.12 -76.09 -1.19
N GLU A 728 7.09 -75.26 -1.14
CA GLU A 728 5.73 -75.66 -0.75
C GLU A 728 5.14 -76.72 -1.69
N ARG A 729 5.52 -76.76 -2.98
CA ARG A 729 5.14 -77.82 -3.92
C ARG A 729 5.97 -79.10 -3.80
N GLY A 730 7.09 -79.06 -3.08
CA GLY A 730 7.98 -80.19 -2.88
C GLY A 730 9.08 -80.33 -3.93
N ASP A 731 9.26 -79.33 -4.80
CA ASP A 731 10.37 -79.26 -5.76
C ASP A 731 11.61 -78.66 -5.06
N ILE A 732 12.23 -79.50 -4.22
CA ILE A 732 13.31 -79.09 -3.31
C ILE A 732 14.54 -78.59 -4.06
N ASP A 733 14.93 -79.23 -5.15
CA ASP A 733 16.13 -78.85 -5.91
C ASP A 733 15.95 -77.47 -6.56
N ARG A 734 14.79 -77.22 -7.17
CA ARG A 734 14.44 -75.91 -7.72
C ARG A 734 14.35 -74.84 -6.63
N ALA A 735 13.76 -75.18 -5.48
CA ALA A 735 13.68 -74.26 -4.34
C ALA A 735 15.06 -73.82 -3.85
N LEU A 736 15.99 -74.76 -3.69
CA LEU A 736 17.36 -74.48 -3.26
C LEU A 736 18.14 -73.64 -4.29
N ASP A 737 18.00 -73.92 -5.58
CA ASP A 737 18.64 -73.13 -6.63
C ASP A 737 18.15 -71.68 -6.62
N LEU A 738 16.82 -71.49 -6.66
CA LEU A 738 16.20 -70.16 -6.61
C LEU A 738 16.60 -69.40 -5.33
N GLN A 739 16.61 -70.07 -4.18
CA GLN A 739 16.95 -69.42 -2.91
C GLN A 739 18.43 -69.01 -2.85
N ARG A 740 19.35 -69.81 -3.40
CA ARG A 740 20.76 -69.42 -3.52
C ARG A 740 20.93 -68.20 -4.42
N GLN A 741 20.18 -68.10 -5.52
CA GLN A 741 20.18 -66.92 -6.39
C GLN A 741 19.67 -65.67 -5.65
N ALA A 742 18.60 -65.80 -4.84
CA ALA A 742 18.10 -64.71 -4.02
C ALA A 742 19.14 -64.21 -3.00
N VAL A 743 19.76 -65.12 -2.25
CA VAL A 743 20.81 -64.80 -1.26
C VAL A 743 22.02 -64.14 -1.94
N ALA A 744 22.46 -64.65 -3.08
CA ALA A 744 23.58 -64.07 -3.84
C ALA A 744 23.27 -62.62 -4.26
N GLY A 745 22.09 -62.37 -4.83
CA GLY A 745 21.67 -61.03 -5.24
C GLY A 745 21.64 -60.03 -4.07
N TRP A 746 21.11 -60.42 -2.90
CA TRP A 746 21.09 -59.54 -1.73
C TRP A 746 22.46 -59.30 -1.11
N LYS A 747 23.36 -60.30 -1.11
CA LYS A 747 24.76 -60.13 -0.68
C LYS A 747 25.50 -59.15 -1.59
N THR A 748 25.37 -59.30 -2.91
CA THR A 748 25.98 -58.36 -3.88
C THR A 748 25.42 -56.95 -3.73
N GLY A 749 24.10 -56.81 -3.51
CA GLY A 749 23.44 -55.53 -3.25
C GLY A 749 23.72 -54.93 -1.86
N ARG A 750 24.55 -55.57 -1.03
CA ARG A 750 24.87 -55.16 0.36
C ARG A 750 23.62 -54.90 1.22
N ASN A 751 22.56 -55.67 0.99
CA ASN A 751 21.33 -55.58 1.75
C ASN A 751 21.35 -56.62 2.89
N GLU A 752 22.03 -56.28 4.00
CA GLU A 752 22.20 -57.21 5.15
C GLU A 752 20.87 -57.72 5.70
N GLY A 753 19.85 -56.85 5.77
CA GLY A 753 18.52 -57.22 6.25
C GLY A 753 17.85 -58.27 5.37
N MET A 754 17.76 -58.04 4.06
CA MET A 754 17.20 -59.04 3.14
C MET A 754 18.05 -60.31 3.05
N THR A 755 19.37 -60.17 3.17
CA THR A 755 20.29 -61.32 3.24
C THR A 755 19.94 -62.22 4.44
N SER A 756 19.63 -61.63 5.61
CA SER A 756 19.25 -62.40 6.79
C SER A 756 17.99 -63.25 6.57
N TYR A 757 16.95 -62.69 5.93
CA TYR A 757 15.74 -63.43 5.57
C TYR A 757 16.02 -64.51 4.53
N GLY A 758 16.82 -64.20 3.52
CA GLY A 758 17.17 -65.15 2.47
C GLY A 758 17.91 -66.36 2.98
N VAL A 759 18.92 -66.14 3.83
CA VAL A 759 19.71 -67.22 4.41
C VAL A 759 18.88 -68.02 5.42
N PHE A 760 17.98 -67.39 6.17
CA PHE A 760 17.02 -68.10 7.03
C PHE A 760 16.12 -69.05 6.22
N ASN A 761 15.51 -68.57 5.13
CA ASN A 761 14.68 -69.39 4.25
C ASN A 761 15.50 -70.51 3.59
N LEU A 762 16.75 -70.27 3.22
CA LEU A 762 17.65 -71.31 2.71
C LEU A 762 17.87 -72.42 3.75
N ALA A 763 18.12 -72.05 5.00
CA ALA A 763 18.28 -73.01 6.10
C ALA A 763 16.99 -73.81 6.33
N MET A 764 15.83 -73.16 6.27
CA MET A 764 14.52 -73.80 6.43
C MET A 764 14.27 -74.83 5.32
N ILE A 765 14.55 -74.49 4.06
CA ILE A 765 14.39 -75.41 2.91
C ILE A 765 15.38 -76.59 3.03
N LEU A 766 16.62 -76.34 3.44
CA LEU A 766 17.62 -77.39 3.68
C LEU A 766 17.19 -78.34 4.82
N HIS A 767 16.69 -77.80 5.92
CA HIS A 767 16.16 -78.58 7.04
C HIS A 767 14.97 -79.45 6.62
N SER A 768 14.00 -78.86 5.92
CA SER A 768 12.84 -79.60 5.38
C SER A 768 13.22 -80.71 4.40
N ALA A 769 14.38 -80.61 3.75
CA ALA A 769 14.95 -81.63 2.86
C ALA A 769 15.78 -82.70 3.60
N GLY A 770 15.93 -82.62 4.93
CA GLY A 770 16.78 -83.49 5.73
C GLY A 770 18.28 -83.25 5.56
N ARG A 771 18.68 -82.07 5.07
CA ARG A 771 20.09 -81.66 4.85
C ARG A 771 20.60 -80.79 6.00
N ASP A 772 20.45 -81.28 7.22
CA ASP A 772 20.66 -80.50 8.45
C ASP A 772 22.10 -79.99 8.64
N SER A 773 23.10 -80.76 8.18
CA SER A 773 24.51 -80.36 8.23
C SER A 773 24.81 -79.14 7.35
N GLU A 774 24.10 -78.98 6.23
CA GLU A 774 24.18 -77.80 5.37
C GLU A 774 23.31 -76.64 5.89
N ALA A 775 22.18 -76.96 6.54
CA ALA A 775 21.28 -75.96 7.13
C ALA A 775 21.91 -75.23 8.34
N LEU A 776 22.70 -75.94 9.15
CA LEU A 776 23.31 -75.42 10.37
C LEU A 776 24.17 -74.14 10.18
N PRO A 777 25.14 -74.07 9.24
CA PRO A 777 25.88 -72.84 9.01
C PRO A 777 25.01 -71.70 8.49
N ALA A 778 24.00 -72.00 7.67
CA ALA A 778 23.09 -70.98 7.13
C ALA A 778 22.24 -70.35 8.25
N VAL A 779 21.59 -71.14 9.12
CA VAL A 779 20.78 -70.57 10.21
C VAL A 779 21.64 -69.76 11.21
N ARG A 780 22.89 -70.17 11.45
CA ARG A 780 23.84 -69.40 12.28
C ARG A 780 24.18 -68.05 11.67
N GLU A 781 24.42 -68.00 10.36
CA GLU A 781 24.63 -66.75 9.61
C GLU A 781 23.39 -65.85 9.69
N ALA A 782 22.20 -66.38 9.42
CA ALA A 782 20.95 -65.62 9.49
C ALA A 782 20.71 -65.03 10.89
N ARG A 783 20.93 -65.83 11.94
CA ARG A 783 20.85 -65.38 13.34
C ARG A 783 21.83 -64.25 13.63
N ALA A 784 23.10 -64.38 13.22
CA ALA A 784 24.12 -63.37 13.46
C ALA A 784 23.79 -62.04 12.76
N LEU A 785 23.29 -62.09 11.53
CA LEU A 785 22.83 -60.90 10.81
C LEU A 785 21.66 -60.21 11.51
N ARG A 786 20.65 -60.98 11.95
CA ARG A 786 19.50 -60.43 12.69
C ARG A 786 19.91 -59.83 14.03
N ALA A 787 20.77 -60.51 14.79
CA ALA A 787 21.27 -60.00 16.07
C ALA A 787 22.08 -58.71 15.91
N LYS A 788 22.92 -58.62 14.87
CA LYS A 788 23.66 -57.39 14.54
C LYS A 788 22.73 -56.24 14.17
N GLN A 789 21.65 -56.51 13.44
CA GLN A 789 20.74 -55.48 12.96
C GLN A 789 19.76 -54.99 14.02
N PHE A 790 19.18 -55.91 14.80
CA PHE A 790 18.06 -55.64 15.69
C PHE A 790 18.38 -55.82 17.19
N GLY A 791 19.54 -56.39 17.51
CA GLY A 791 19.93 -56.76 18.87
C GLY A 791 19.58 -58.22 19.21
N ASP A 792 20.28 -58.77 20.21
CA ASP A 792 20.17 -60.19 20.62
C ASP A 792 18.81 -60.57 21.23
N SER A 793 18.03 -59.59 21.69
CA SER A 793 16.73 -59.80 22.35
C SER A 793 15.53 -59.70 21.40
N HIS A 794 15.76 -59.51 20.11
CA HIS A 794 14.69 -59.30 19.12
C HIS A 794 14.02 -60.63 18.74
N GLU A 795 12.71 -60.61 18.49
CA GLU A 795 11.90 -61.79 18.20
C GLU A 795 12.28 -62.53 16.91
N LEU A 796 12.74 -61.81 15.87
CA LEU A 796 13.36 -62.41 14.68
C LEU A 796 14.63 -63.23 14.98
N VAL A 797 15.39 -62.88 16.02
CA VAL A 797 16.50 -63.74 16.51
C VAL A 797 15.91 -64.99 17.16
N GLY A 798 14.79 -64.85 17.86
CA GLY A 798 13.98 -65.96 18.36
C GLY A 798 13.54 -66.93 17.25
N ASP A 799 13.05 -66.45 16.11
CA ASP A 799 12.72 -67.29 14.95
C ASP A 799 13.94 -68.09 14.44
N SER A 800 15.12 -67.45 14.43
CA SER A 800 16.37 -68.14 14.07
C SER A 800 16.81 -69.16 15.12
N ASP A 801 16.63 -68.85 16.41
CA ASP A 801 16.89 -69.79 17.51
C ASP A 801 15.91 -70.97 17.50
N HIS A 802 14.66 -70.77 17.03
CA HIS A 802 13.68 -71.85 16.84
C HIS A 802 14.16 -72.84 15.77
N LEU A 803 14.43 -72.37 14.55
CA LEU A 803 14.91 -73.21 13.46
C LEU A 803 16.28 -73.85 13.78
N LEU A 804 17.19 -73.11 14.42
CA LEU A 804 18.47 -73.65 14.87
C LEU A 804 18.25 -74.77 15.91
N GLY A 805 17.29 -74.61 16.81
CA GLY A 805 16.89 -75.64 17.77
C GLY A 805 16.40 -76.92 17.10
N GLU A 806 15.54 -76.80 16.07
CA GLU A 806 15.04 -77.95 15.30
C GLU A 806 16.16 -78.67 14.54
N ILE A 807 17.05 -77.92 13.88
CA ILE A 807 18.22 -78.48 13.16
C ILE A 807 19.16 -79.21 14.13
N LEU A 808 19.45 -78.62 15.30
CA LEU A 808 20.29 -79.25 16.31
C LEU A 808 19.66 -80.54 16.87
N ALA A 809 18.33 -80.55 17.04
CA ALA A 809 17.61 -81.74 17.46
C ALA A 809 17.71 -82.86 16.42
N ALA A 810 17.56 -82.54 15.13
CA ALA A 810 17.72 -83.48 14.02
C ALA A 810 19.15 -84.05 13.92
N LEU A 811 20.16 -83.24 14.23
CA LEU A 811 21.57 -83.67 14.32
C LEU A 811 21.91 -84.46 15.60
N GLY A 812 20.98 -84.60 16.54
CA GLY A 812 21.16 -85.32 17.80
C GLY A 812 21.79 -84.51 18.94
N GLU A 813 22.02 -83.21 18.77
CA GLU A 813 22.59 -82.31 19.79
C GLU A 813 21.51 -81.82 20.79
N LYS A 814 20.93 -82.75 21.56
CA LYS A 814 19.71 -82.51 22.38
C LYS A 814 19.80 -81.34 23.36
N GLU A 815 20.89 -81.22 24.13
CA GLU A 815 21.03 -80.13 25.12
C GLU A 815 21.19 -78.76 24.46
N ALA A 816 21.92 -78.70 23.33
CA ALA A 816 22.07 -77.48 22.55
C ALA A 816 20.73 -77.08 21.91
N ALA A 817 19.98 -78.06 21.39
CA ALA A 817 18.63 -77.86 20.85
C ALA A 817 17.68 -77.31 21.92
N ARG A 818 17.64 -77.93 23.12
CA ARG A 818 16.80 -77.47 24.23
C ARG A 818 17.10 -76.02 24.62
N THR A 819 18.38 -75.69 24.77
CA THR A 819 18.82 -74.33 25.11
C THR A 819 18.34 -73.31 24.07
N ARG A 820 18.46 -73.65 22.78
CA ARG A 820 18.04 -72.76 21.68
C ARG A 820 16.53 -72.62 21.59
N LEU A 821 15.77 -73.70 21.74
CA LEU A 821 14.31 -73.65 21.73
C LEU A 821 13.73 -72.89 22.93
N GLN A 822 14.31 -73.03 24.13
CA GLN A 822 13.93 -72.22 25.30
C GLN A 822 14.17 -70.73 25.06
N GLN A 823 15.32 -70.40 24.48
CA GLN A 823 15.64 -69.03 24.09
C GLN A 823 14.67 -68.51 23.02
N ALA A 824 14.32 -69.33 22.04
CA ALA A 824 13.35 -68.99 20.99
C ALA A 824 11.97 -68.64 21.57
N VAL A 825 11.44 -69.49 22.47
CA VAL A 825 10.17 -69.23 23.16
C VAL A 825 10.25 -67.92 23.96
N ARG A 826 11.33 -67.70 24.71
CA ARG A 826 11.51 -66.47 25.49
C ARG A 826 11.48 -65.22 24.62
N LEU A 827 12.20 -65.22 23.49
CA LEU A 827 12.30 -64.06 22.61
C LEU A 827 11.01 -63.82 21.83
N THR A 828 10.41 -64.86 21.26
CA THR A 828 9.17 -64.75 20.49
C THR A 828 7.99 -64.36 21.38
N LEU A 829 7.89 -64.90 22.59
CA LEU A 829 6.88 -64.51 23.57
C LEU A 829 7.01 -63.04 23.99
N ALA A 830 8.24 -62.55 24.18
CA ALA A 830 8.48 -61.18 24.58
C ALA A 830 8.21 -60.16 23.46
N GLY A 831 8.52 -60.49 22.20
CA GLY A 831 8.32 -59.57 21.08
C GLY A 831 6.97 -59.69 20.38
N TYR A 832 6.57 -60.91 19.98
CA TYR A 832 5.30 -61.11 19.26
C TYR A 832 4.10 -61.30 20.20
N GLY A 833 4.32 -61.77 21.43
CA GLY A 833 3.25 -62.09 22.38
C GLY A 833 2.80 -63.57 22.35
N PRO A 834 1.92 -63.96 23.29
CA PRO A 834 1.55 -65.36 23.54
C PRO A 834 0.65 -65.98 22.46
N ASP A 835 -0.13 -65.15 21.76
CA ASP A 835 -1.10 -65.62 20.77
C ASP A 835 -0.53 -65.64 19.35
N HIS A 836 0.72 -65.21 19.15
CA HIS A 836 1.30 -65.19 17.81
C HIS A 836 1.72 -66.59 17.33
N SER A 837 1.50 -66.87 16.04
CA SER A 837 1.79 -68.18 15.43
C SER A 837 3.26 -68.60 15.54
N HIS A 838 4.19 -67.66 15.43
CA HIS A 838 5.63 -67.92 15.61
C HIS A 838 5.99 -68.33 17.04
N THR A 839 5.42 -67.66 18.05
CA THR A 839 5.56 -68.05 19.46
C THR A 839 5.04 -69.46 19.66
N ARG A 840 3.84 -69.74 19.10
CA ARG A 840 3.23 -71.07 19.18
C ARG A 840 4.10 -72.15 18.54
N ARG A 841 4.71 -71.88 17.38
CA ARG A 841 5.62 -72.83 16.71
C ARG A 841 6.86 -73.12 17.56
N ALA A 842 7.47 -72.11 18.18
CA ALA A 842 8.62 -72.30 19.06
C ALA A 842 8.25 -73.15 20.29
N GLU A 843 7.08 -72.91 20.89
CA GLU A 843 6.56 -73.70 22.01
C GLU A 843 6.29 -75.15 21.62
N ILE A 844 5.66 -75.37 20.47
CA ILE A 844 5.36 -76.70 19.94
C ILE A 844 6.66 -77.49 19.69
N SER A 845 7.69 -76.88 19.11
CA SER A 845 8.96 -77.58 18.85
C SER A 845 9.72 -77.88 20.15
N LEU A 846 9.66 -76.99 21.15
CA LEU A 846 10.20 -77.27 22.49
C LEU A 846 9.43 -78.43 23.16
N ALA A 847 8.11 -78.43 23.07
CA ALA A 847 7.27 -79.50 23.62
C ALA A 847 7.51 -80.83 22.90
N ARG A 848 7.66 -80.83 21.56
CA ARG A 848 8.04 -82.01 20.76
C ARG A 848 9.37 -82.61 21.23
N LEU A 849 10.39 -81.77 21.44
CA LEU A 849 11.69 -82.23 21.93
C LEU A 849 11.56 -82.89 23.32
N ARG A 850 10.91 -82.20 24.26
CA ARG A 850 10.72 -82.71 25.64
C ARG A 850 9.87 -83.99 25.69
N ALA A 851 8.81 -84.07 24.88
CA ALA A 851 7.96 -85.25 24.81
C ALA A 851 8.72 -86.46 24.23
N ASN A 852 9.58 -86.23 23.23
CA ASN A 852 10.47 -87.27 22.70
C ASN A 852 11.55 -87.73 23.70
N GLU A 853 11.88 -86.91 24.69
CA GLU A 853 12.75 -87.26 25.82
C GLU A 853 12.00 -87.94 26.98
N GLY A 854 10.69 -88.14 26.86
CA GLY A 854 9.87 -88.86 27.84
C GLY A 854 9.20 -87.98 28.89
N ALA A 855 9.12 -86.66 28.69
CA ALA A 855 8.42 -85.75 29.61
C ALA A 855 6.89 -85.82 29.39
N PRO A 856 6.08 -86.35 30.33
CA PRO A 856 4.64 -86.53 30.13
C PRO A 856 3.85 -85.22 30.10
N ASP A 857 4.31 -84.19 30.82
CA ASP A 857 3.73 -82.85 30.80
C ASP A 857 3.82 -82.19 29.42
N ALA A 858 4.89 -82.48 28.67
CA ALA A 858 5.08 -81.96 27.32
C ALA A 858 4.11 -82.56 26.31
N LEU A 859 3.71 -83.83 26.46
CA LEU A 859 2.68 -84.45 25.61
C LEU A 859 1.29 -83.82 25.84
N LEU A 860 0.97 -83.52 27.11
CA LEU A 860 -0.25 -82.78 27.45
C LEU A 860 -0.25 -81.37 26.85
N GLN A 861 0.90 -80.69 26.87
CA GLN A 861 1.07 -79.38 26.22
C GLN A 861 0.81 -79.45 24.71
N LEU A 862 1.41 -80.43 24.00
CA LEU A 862 1.15 -80.63 22.56
C LEU A 862 -0.33 -80.87 22.27
N THR A 863 -0.99 -81.69 23.08
CA THR A 863 -2.43 -81.96 22.95
C THR A 863 -3.26 -80.69 23.15
N ALA A 864 -2.93 -79.88 24.15
CA ALA A 864 -3.60 -78.60 24.42
C ALA A 864 -3.42 -77.61 23.25
N TYR A 865 -2.19 -77.48 22.72
CA TYR A 865 -1.94 -76.63 21.54
C TYR A 865 -2.68 -77.13 20.31
N GLY A 866 -2.86 -78.44 20.17
CA GLY A 866 -3.63 -79.05 19.08
C GLY A 866 -5.15 -78.80 19.14
N GLN A 867 -5.68 -78.46 20.31
CA GLN A 867 -7.10 -78.18 20.54
C GLN A 867 -7.44 -76.69 20.56
N ALA A 868 -6.42 -75.82 20.52
CA ALA A 868 -6.62 -74.38 20.51
C ALA A 868 -7.36 -73.96 19.22
N GLY A 869 -8.59 -73.46 19.38
CA GLY A 869 -9.32 -72.82 18.29
C GLY A 869 -8.62 -71.54 17.87
N SER A 870 -8.57 -71.26 16.57
CA SER A 870 -7.91 -70.07 16.05
C SER A 870 -8.64 -69.49 14.85
N GLY A 871 -8.70 -68.15 14.82
CA GLY A 871 -9.11 -67.33 13.67
C GLY A 871 -7.92 -66.85 12.83
N ASP A 872 -6.83 -67.62 12.74
CA ASP A 872 -5.70 -67.37 11.84
C ASP A 872 -5.23 -68.69 11.20
N ILE A 873 -5.00 -68.67 9.89
CA ILE A 873 -4.53 -69.84 9.13
C ILE A 873 -3.17 -70.35 9.63
N GLU A 874 -2.24 -69.48 10.04
CA GLU A 874 -0.92 -69.89 10.52
C GLU A 874 -0.99 -70.54 11.91
N GLN A 875 -1.87 -70.05 12.78
CA GLN A 875 -2.18 -70.73 14.04
C GLN A 875 -2.88 -72.09 13.83
N ARG A 876 -3.79 -72.22 12.85
CA ARG A 876 -4.37 -73.53 12.48
C ARG A 876 -3.29 -74.52 12.02
N LYS A 877 -2.35 -74.05 11.19
CA LYS A 877 -1.18 -74.84 10.78
C LYS A 877 -0.33 -75.29 11.97
N ALA A 878 -0.11 -74.41 12.95
CA ALA A 878 0.57 -74.76 14.20
C ALA A 878 -0.22 -75.81 15.00
N ALA A 879 -1.54 -75.69 15.11
CA ALA A 879 -2.38 -76.68 15.80
C ALA A 879 -2.33 -78.07 15.13
N TRP A 880 -2.36 -78.13 13.79
CA TRP A 880 -2.17 -79.38 13.05
C TRP A 880 -0.81 -80.02 13.30
N LEU A 881 0.27 -79.22 13.33
CA LEU A 881 1.60 -79.70 13.70
C LEU A 881 1.64 -80.23 15.14
N ALA A 882 1.03 -79.53 16.09
CA ALA A 882 0.97 -79.98 17.49
C ALA A 882 0.27 -81.34 17.63
N ARG A 883 -0.86 -81.53 16.92
CA ARG A 883 -1.57 -82.82 16.87
C ARG A 883 -0.71 -83.91 16.22
N ALA A 884 -0.01 -83.60 15.14
CA ALA A 884 0.87 -84.55 14.48
C ALA A 884 2.07 -84.96 15.35
N TYR A 885 2.68 -84.02 16.07
CA TYR A 885 3.79 -84.29 17.00
C TYR A 885 3.33 -85.05 18.25
N ALA A 886 2.12 -84.80 18.76
CA ALA A 886 1.54 -85.63 19.81
C ALA A 886 1.38 -87.08 19.34
N ALA A 887 0.81 -87.28 18.15
CA ALA A 887 0.65 -88.60 17.55
C ALA A 887 1.99 -89.28 17.23
N GLU A 888 3.04 -88.52 16.85
CA GLU A 888 4.40 -89.05 16.68
C GLU A 888 4.93 -89.70 17.96
N VAL A 889 4.74 -89.03 19.10
CA VAL A 889 5.18 -89.53 20.41
C VAL A 889 4.34 -90.74 20.84
N GLU A 890 3.02 -90.66 20.68
CA GLU A 890 2.07 -91.73 21.00
C GLU A 890 2.25 -92.96 20.13
N CYS A 891 2.78 -92.83 18.90
CA CYS A 891 3.01 -93.96 18.02
C CYS A 891 3.87 -95.06 18.67
N LYS A 892 4.78 -94.69 19.58
CA LYS A 892 5.64 -95.62 20.33
C LYS A 892 4.84 -96.56 21.25
N THR A 893 3.64 -96.17 21.67
CA THR A 893 2.81 -96.92 22.63
C THR A 893 1.43 -97.32 22.07
N GLN A 894 0.87 -96.53 21.15
CA GLN A 894 -0.47 -96.70 20.56
C GLN A 894 -0.46 -96.43 19.04
N PRO A 895 0.23 -97.25 18.22
CA PRO A 895 0.46 -96.95 16.81
C PRO A 895 -0.82 -96.88 15.96
N ILE A 896 -1.86 -97.66 16.29
CA ILE A 896 -3.14 -97.62 15.56
C ILE A 896 -3.86 -96.28 15.78
N ALA A 897 -3.98 -95.84 17.03
CA ALA A 897 -4.65 -94.58 17.38
C ALA A 897 -3.86 -93.37 16.84
N ALA A 898 -2.53 -93.40 16.96
CA ALA A 898 -1.65 -92.37 16.41
C ALA A 898 -1.82 -92.22 14.88
N ARG A 899 -1.84 -93.33 14.12
CA ARG A 899 -2.06 -93.28 12.67
C ARG A 899 -3.45 -92.74 12.30
N ALA A 900 -4.49 -93.12 13.03
CA ALA A 900 -5.83 -92.59 12.81
C ALA A 900 -5.88 -91.06 13.05
N SER A 901 -5.19 -90.57 14.09
CA SER A 901 -5.05 -89.14 14.36
C SER A 901 -4.32 -88.40 13.23
N LEU A 902 -3.21 -88.95 12.75
CA LEU A 902 -2.44 -88.38 11.62
C LEU A 902 -3.26 -88.36 10.32
N ASP A 903 -4.01 -89.43 10.03
CA ASP A 903 -4.90 -89.50 8.86
C ASP A 903 -6.05 -88.48 8.94
N ALA A 904 -6.60 -88.26 10.13
CA ALA A 904 -7.62 -87.24 10.37
C ALA A 904 -7.06 -85.82 10.13
N VAL A 905 -5.87 -85.52 10.65
CA VAL A 905 -5.21 -84.21 10.41
C VAL A 905 -4.95 -84.00 8.92
N LEU A 906 -4.39 -84.99 8.20
CA LEU A 906 -4.14 -84.87 6.76
C LEU A 906 -5.42 -84.64 5.95
N THR A 907 -6.51 -85.31 6.32
CA THR A 907 -7.82 -85.14 5.67
C THR A 907 -8.38 -83.72 5.90
N GLU A 908 -8.27 -83.20 7.12
CA GLU A 908 -8.67 -81.84 7.47
C GLU A 908 -7.86 -80.80 6.69
N MET A 909 -6.54 -80.99 6.61
CA MET A 909 -5.65 -80.13 5.84
C MET A 909 -5.97 -80.12 4.35
N GLN A 910 -6.35 -81.26 3.77
CA GLN A 910 -6.63 -81.34 2.32
C GLN A 910 -7.83 -80.47 1.90
N LEU A 911 -8.77 -80.21 2.80
CA LEU A 911 -9.90 -79.30 2.55
C LEU A 911 -9.47 -77.83 2.49
N VAL A 912 -8.45 -77.45 3.27
CA VAL A 912 -7.97 -76.06 3.38
C VAL A 912 -6.78 -75.79 2.45
N LEU A 913 -5.92 -76.78 2.24
CA LEU A 913 -4.68 -76.76 1.46
C LEU A 913 -4.77 -77.77 0.30
N PRO A 914 -5.50 -77.43 -0.79
CA PRO A 914 -5.88 -78.37 -1.83
C PRO A 914 -4.69 -78.91 -2.65
N GLU A 915 -3.60 -78.15 -2.79
CA GLU A 915 -2.38 -78.60 -3.48
C GLU A 915 -1.32 -79.16 -2.52
N GLY A 916 -1.65 -79.37 -1.23
CA GLY A 916 -0.74 -79.85 -0.21
C GLY A 916 0.12 -78.76 0.41
N GLY A 917 1.41 -79.01 0.61
CA GLY A 917 2.34 -78.06 1.23
C GLY A 917 3.49 -78.76 1.96
N ALA A 918 4.39 -77.97 2.55
CA ALA A 918 5.47 -78.46 3.39
C ALA A 918 4.96 -79.18 4.65
N ILE A 919 3.98 -78.59 5.35
CA ILE A 919 3.41 -79.18 6.56
C ILE A 919 2.68 -80.51 6.27
N PRO A 920 1.78 -80.62 5.27
CA PRO A 920 1.19 -81.91 4.90
C PRO A 920 2.24 -82.99 4.59
N ARG A 921 3.35 -82.62 3.91
CA ARG A 921 4.44 -83.56 3.63
C ARG A 921 5.17 -84.00 4.89
N GLU A 922 5.43 -83.10 5.83
CA GLU A 922 6.05 -83.44 7.11
C GLU A 922 5.16 -84.42 7.90
N ILE A 923 3.86 -84.12 8.02
CA ILE A 923 2.90 -84.98 8.72
C ILE A 923 2.77 -86.34 8.01
N ALA A 924 2.79 -86.38 6.68
CA ALA A 924 2.81 -87.63 5.92
C ALA A 924 4.10 -88.44 6.17
N ALA A 925 5.25 -87.79 6.36
CA ALA A 925 6.50 -88.45 6.72
C ALA A 925 6.44 -89.04 8.14
N ILE A 926 5.90 -88.31 9.11
CA ILE A 926 5.66 -88.80 10.48
C ILE A 926 4.73 -90.03 10.43
N ARG A 927 3.63 -89.93 9.69
CA ARG A 927 2.69 -91.04 9.47
C ARG A 927 3.36 -92.26 8.86
N LYS A 928 4.27 -92.07 7.90
CA LYS A 928 5.02 -93.16 7.28
C LYS A 928 6.02 -93.82 8.25
N ALA A 929 6.65 -93.03 9.12
CA ALA A 929 7.56 -93.52 10.15
C ALA A 929 6.85 -94.29 11.28
N CYS A 930 5.55 -94.03 11.49
CA CYS A 930 4.73 -94.75 12.46
C CYS A 930 4.35 -96.16 11.97
N THR A 931 5.20 -97.15 12.28
CA THR A 931 5.00 -98.56 11.95
C THR A 931 4.10 -99.28 12.97
N LEU A 932 3.26 -100.19 12.49
CA LEU A 932 2.39 -101.05 13.31
C LEU A 932 3.17 -102.12 14.06
#